data_AF-A0A087DP43-F1
#
_entry.id   AF-A0A087DP43-F1
#
_cell.length_a   1.000
_cell.length_b   1.000
_cell.length_c   1.000
_cell.angle_alpha   90.00
_cell.angle_beta   90.00
_cell.angle_gamma   90.00
#
_symmetry.space_group_name_H-M   'P 1'
#
loop_
_entity.id
_entity.type
_entity.pdbx_description
1 polymer ?
#
loop_
_entity_poly.entity_id
_entity_poly.type
_entity_poly.pdbx_seq_one_letter_code
_entity_poly.pdbx_strand_id
1 'polypeptide(L)'
;MGLRPRGPRPRLLRSDADALAGSFIGLGKAVAAEAKWFLSRLPLAGAAEHGEALKSAFARIASEALEPASSDAQASRFAGDVAVVTGVSPNSIAAQVVEGLLAGGATVIATSHSFRPSIKAWGRQAYREHATGDAKLWLVPANLSSFRDVDALVDWVGHVQKKTTGATTTILKPAYEPTLFFPFAAPPVHGTLADSGELFESQARLMLWGVERAIAGLSRIGADTDVQHKLHVVLPGSPNRGVFGGDGAYGEVKSAFDAIVNRARAERDAWSDRVTFAHPKIGWVRGTGLMGGNDPLVAVVERHGIHTYSTAQIAVKLLDLCTADSRKAAAEAPLDVDLTGGLGSEPIDIKALRAEAEADAAADAAKETAGLPLAGAGATNVATEGGQSVSLPQSATPAGAAKAVIKALPTPVVPHQPHVDLADWAGVTARPEDEIVIVSVGELGPWGSGRTRAQAELGIHPDGTVDLNAGAVLELAWNMGLLTWADSPKPGWYDTDGNLVPEEDIADRYHDEVVARSGIRPFEEGMGDDYKDGADEEEAEVYLDHDVTFSVPTEQVAREYVKLDEAHTSIARDDESGEWNVTRHAGSMIRVPRRAAMTRTVGGQFPKGFDPVKWGIPASMVGDVDRIALWNIVTTVDAYLSAGFNPAEILQAIHPSLVASTQGTGFGGMASMRKLYLDRFLNHEIPTDILQEALPNVVAAHVMQSYIGGYGNMIQPVSACATAAVSLEEGADKIALGKADFVVTGAIDDIGVESVIGFGNMNATANSAEMYGKGIDARFFSRANDRRRGGFLESQGGGTILLTRGDIALKLGLPVAGVIGFIHSYADGAHTSIPAPGLGALAAGLGGRDSKLVRDLAKLGVTPDDIAVVSKHDTSTNANDPNESELHNTLAHAIGRTDGNPLFVISQKTVTGHAKGGACIFQVNGLTQLFASGVIPANAALDCVDPKLAKDDHMTWLRKPLRIGGGEDVFGRSAAGKPVKAGLATSLGFGHVSGFVALVHPGAFEASVAKADGEAALVAWRERANARLAAGQRRLEEGMMGRAALYEPIDNRRFREDGTRLADGTRYDAHEVEKAMLLDPDARLNASGYFEA
;
A
#
# COMPACT_ATOMS: atom_id res chain seq x y z
N MET A 1 -12.21 -18.51 -7.34
CA MET A 1 -12.94 -19.41 -6.41
C MET A 1 -12.49 -19.15 -4.98
N GLY A 2 -13.25 -18.36 -4.22
CA GLY A 2 -12.95 -18.06 -2.81
C GLY A 2 -14.17 -18.31 -1.94
N LEU A 3 -14.07 -19.26 -1.00
CA LEU A 3 -15.04 -19.44 0.09
C LEU A 3 -14.78 -18.37 1.18
N ARG A 4 -15.88 -17.75 1.63
CA ARG A 4 -15.93 -16.57 2.53
C ARG A 4 -15.56 -16.88 3.99
N PRO A 5 -15.05 -15.89 4.76
CA PRO A 5 -15.34 -15.74 6.18
C PRO A 5 -16.47 -14.73 6.44
N ARG A 6 -17.16 -14.87 7.59
CA ARG A 6 -18.42 -14.19 7.97
C ARG A 6 -18.17 -13.01 8.94
N GLY A 7 -18.76 -11.83 8.69
CA GLY A 7 -18.80 -10.64 9.56
C GLY A 7 -19.50 -9.45 8.87
N PRO A 8 -20.08 -8.44 9.57
CA PRO A 8 -21.29 -7.74 9.11
C PRO A 8 -21.07 -6.76 7.94
N ARG A 9 -22.10 -6.64 7.10
CA ARG A 9 -22.10 -6.07 5.75
C ARG A 9 -21.94 -4.53 5.73
N PRO A 10 -21.36 -4.03 4.63
CA PRO A 10 -22.19 -3.51 3.53
C PRO A 10 -22.16 -4.45 2.32
N ARG A 11 -23.34 -4.79 1.81
CA ARG A 11 -23.59 -5.74 0.71
C ARG A 11 -23.37 -5.01 -0.62
N LEU A 12 -22.39 -5.45 -1.40
CA LEU A 12 -22.42 -5.62 -2.86
C LEU A 12 -21.11 -6.30 -3.31
N LEU A 13 -20.84 -7.51 -2.81
CA LEU A 13 -19.91 -8.42 -3.45
C LEU A 13 -20.72 -9.29 -4.41
N ARG A 14 -20.71 -8.89 -5.69
CA ARG A 14 -21.18 -9.67 -6.83
C ARG A 14 -20.46 -11.03 -6.88
N SER A 15 -21.13 -12.03 -7.42
CA SER A 15 -20.61 -13.41 -7.55
C SER A 15 -19.54 -13.49 -8.65
N ASP A 16 -18.67 -14.52 -8.62
CA ASP A 16 -17.67 -14.78 -9.68
C ASP A 16 -18.32 -14.83 -11.08
N ALA A 17 -19.60 -15.23 -11.17
CA ALA A 17 -20.38 -15.27 -12.40
C ALA A 17 -20.65 -13.87 -12.99
N ASP A 18 -20.89 -12.86 -12.15
CA ASP A 18 -21.16 -11.49 -12.62
C ASP A 18 -19.88 -10.86 -13.20
N ALA A 19 -18.71 -11.18 -12.64
CA ALA A 19 -17.42 -10.70 -13.16
C ALA A 19 -17.10 -11.32 -14.53
N LEU A 20 -17.48 -12.59 -14.74
CA LEU A 20 -17.33 -13.28 -16.02
C LEU A 20 -18.39 -12.89 -17.05
N ALA A 21 -19.46 -12.17 -16.65
CA ALA A 21 -20.54 -11.73 -17.52
C ALA A 21 -20.36 -10.29 -18.06
N GLY A 22 -19.29 -9.59 -17.66
CA GLY A 22 -18.96 -8.26 -18.18
C GLY A 22 -18.72 -8.23 -19.69
N SER A 23 -18.72 -7.03 -20.27
CA SER A 23 -18.30 -6.79 -21.66
C SER A 23 -16.78 -6.68 -21.70
N PHE A 24 -16.15 -7.40 -22.62
CA PHE A 24 -14.70 -7.33 -22.86
C PHE A 24 -14.37 -6.71 -24.22
N ILE A 25 -15.36 -6.11 -24.89
CA ILE A 25 -15.23 -5.57 -26.24
C ILE A 25 -14.19 -4.45 -26.29
N GLY A 26 -13.24 -4.55 -27.22
CA GLY A 26 -12.25 -3.50 -27.49
C GLY A 26 -11.17 -3.32 -26.42
N LEU A 27 -11.00 -4.29 -25.50
CA LEU A 27 -9.95 -4.25 -24.47
C LEU A 27 -8.53 -4.54 -25.01
N GLY A 28 -8.41 -4.99 -26.25
CA GLY A 28 -7.16 -5.07 -26.98
C GLY A 28 -6.42 -6.41 -26.89
N LYS A 29 -5.23 -6.43 -27.50
CA LYS A 29 -4.47 -7.67 -27.74
C LYS A 29 -3.96 -8.33 -26.46
N ALA A 30 -3.54 -7.56 -25.46
CA ALA A 30 -3.01 -8.08 -24.20
C ALA A 30 -4.06 -8.94 -23.47
N VAL A 31 -5.26 -8.38 -23.25
CA VAL A 31 -6.38 -9.10 -22.63
C VAL A 31 -6.78 -10.34 -23.44
N ALA A 32 -6.79 -10.23 -24.78
CA ALA A 32 -7.07 -11.37 -25.64
C ALA A 32 -6.03 -12.49 -25.52
N ALA A 33 -4.74 -12.12 -25.42
CA ALA A 33 -3.65 -13.07 -25.24
C ALA A 33 -3.71 -13.74 -23.86
N GLU A 34 -3.95 -12.95 -22.80
CA GLU A 34 -4.15 -13.48 -21.44
C GLU A 34 -5.29 -14.49 -21.37
N ALA A 35 -6.45 -14.14 -21.94
CA ALA A 35 -7.60 -15.04 -21.96
C ALA A 35 -7.29 -16.36 -22.72
N LYS A 36 -6.56 -16.29 -23.84
CA LYS A 36 -6.10 -17.49 -24.57
C LYS A 36 -5.12 -18.32 -23.75
N TRP A 37 -4.20 -17.66 -23.04
CA TRP A 37 -3.25 -18.34 -22.18
C TRP A 37 -3.96 -19.09 -21.05
N PHE A 38 -4.84 -18.43 -20.30
CA PHE A 38 -5.62 -19.09 -19.25
C PHE A 38 -6.49 -20.23 -19.80
N LEU A 39 -7.11 -20.05 -20.96
CA LEU A 39 -7.86 -21.10 -21.65
C LEU A 39 -6.99 -22.34 -21.93
N SER A 40 -5.74 -22.14 -22.37
CA SER A 40 -4.80 -23.23 -22.64
C SER A 40 -4.33 -23.99 -21.38
N ARG A 41 -4.42 -23.37 -20.21
CA ARG A 41 -4.03 -23.95 -18.91
C ARG A 41 -5.15 -24.74 -18.24
N LEU A 42 -6.39 -24.63 -18.71
CA LEU A 42 -7.51 -25.40 -18.19
C LEU A 42 -7.44 -26.86 -18.68
N PRO A 43 -7.68 -27.86 -17.81
CA PRO A 43 -7.55 -29.28 -18.18
C PRO A 43 -8.52 -29.66 -19.32
N LEU A 44 -8.05 -30.49 -20.26
CA LEU A 44 -8.86 -31.07 -21.33
C LEU A 44 -9.88 -32.04 -20.73
N ALA A 45 -11.18 -31.75 -20.92
CA ALA A 45 -12.39 -32.52 -20.58
C ALA A 45 -12.36 -33.50 -19.37
N GLY A 46 -13.18 -33.23 -18.34
CA GLY A 46 -13.51 -34.22 -17.30
C GLY A 46 -13.66 -33.71 -15.86
N ALA A 47 -13.37 -32.43 -15.59
CA ALA A 47 -13.45 -31.85 -14.24
C ALA A 47 -14.59 -30.81 -14.15
N ALA A 48 -15.65 -31.18 -13.41
CA ALA A 48 -16.76 -30.36 -12.86
C ALA A 48 -17.44 -29.31 -13.80
N GLU A 49 -18.75 -29.09 -13.67
CA GLU A 49 -19.50 -28.05 -14.42
C GLU A 49 -18.83 -26.67 -14.46
N HIS A 50 -18.03 -26.34 -13.43
CA HIS A 50 -17.28 -25.09 -13.31
C HIS A 50 -16.12 -24.93 -14.31
N GLY A 51 -15.50 -26.03 -14.76
CA GLY A 51 -14.39 -25.97 -15.72
C GLY A 51 -14.85 -25.56 -17.12
N GLU A 52 -16.04 -26.01 -17.53
CA GLU A 52 -16.62 -25.69 -18.83
C GLU A 52 -17.10 -24.23 -18.89
N ALA A 53 -17.69 -23.72 -17.80
CA ALA A 53 -18.08 -22.32 -17.70
C ALA A 53 -16.87 -21.37 -17.84
N LEU A 54 -15.73 -21.70 -17.21
CA LEU A 54 -14.50 -20.91 -17.32
C LEU A 54 -13.89 -20.97 -18.74
N LYS A 55 -13.88 -22.14 -19.38
CA LYS A 55 -13.44 -22.26 -20.78
C LYS A 55 -14.27 -21.39 -21.71
N SER A 56 -15.60 -21.49 -21.60
CA SER A 56 -16.51 -20.67 -22.38
C SER A 56 -16.30 -19.19 -22.12
N ALA A 57 -16.06 -18.79 -20.87
CA ALA A 57 -15.81 -17.40 -20.50
C ALA A 57 -14.50 -16.88 -21.11
N PHE A 58 -13.38 -17.59 -20.95
CA PHE A 58 -12.10 -17.16 -21.51
C PHE A 58 -12.10 -17.16 -23.05
N ALA A 59 -12.76 -18.14 -23.69
CA ALA A 59 -12.92 -18.14 -25.14
C ALA A 59 -13.71 -16.91 -25.63
N ARG A 60 -14.79 -16.54 -24.92
CA ARG A 60 -15.57 -15.34 -25.19
C ARG A 60 -14.74 -14.08 -25.01
N ILE A 61 -14.05 -13.94 -23.88
CA ILE A 61 -13.17 -12.79 -23.58
C ILE A 61 -12.09 -12.63 -24.66
N ALA A 62 -11.46 -13.73 -25.09
CA ALA A 62 -10.43 -13.71 -26.13
C ALA A 62 -10.94 -13.22 -27.50
N SER A 63 -12.22 -13.47 -27.81
CA SER A 63 -12.88 -12.96 -29.01
C SER A 63 -13.26 -11.49 -28.85
N GLU A 64 -14.06 -11.18 -27.82
CA GLU A 64 -14.58 -9.83 -27.56
C GLU A 64 -13.44 -8.80 -27.44
N ALA A 65 -12.34 -9.13 -26.76
CA ALA A 65 -11.21 -8.22 -26.59
C ALA A 65 -10.58 -7.72 -27.90
N LEU A 66 -10.70 -8.48 -29.00
CA LEU A 66 -10.20 -8.08 -30.32
C LEU A 66 -11.27 -7.42 -31.20
N GLU A 67 -12.54 -7.46 -30.81
CA GLU A 67 -13.61 -6.81 -31.53
C GLU A 67 -13.47 -5.29 -31.42
N PRO A 68 -13.46 -4.55 -32.55
CA PRO A 68 -13.47 -3.10 -32.50
C PRO A 68 -14.74 -2.61 -31.81
N ALA A 69 -14.61 -1.76 -30.80
CA ALA A 69 -15.77 -1.19 -30.11
C ALA A 69 -16.74 -0.49 -31.09
N SER A 70 -16.22 0.08 -32.19
CA SER A 70 -17.00 0.68 -33.28
C SER A 70 -17.92 -0.28 -34.05
N SER A 71 -17.70 -1.60 -33.94
CA SER A 71 -18.52 -2.62 -34.60
C SER A 71 -19.73 -3.07 -33.79
N ASP A 72 -19.73 -2.82 -32.47
CA ASP A 72 -20.85 -3.10 -31.59
C ASP A 72 -21.67 -1.81 -31.36
N ALA A 73 -22.96 -1.85 -31.71
CA ALA A 73 -23.83 -0.68 -31.66
C ALA A 73 -24.12 -0.18 -30.24
N GLN A 74 -24.01 -1.04 -29.21
CA GLN A 74 -24.16 -0.64 -27.82
C GLN A 74 -22.86 -0.08 -27.26
N ALA A 75 -21.72 -0.72 -27.55
CA ALA A 75 -20.40 -0.30 -27.09
C ALA A 75 -19.92 1.02 -27.73
N SER A 76 -20.37 1.32 -28.96
CA SER A 76 -20.07 2.58 -29.65
C SER A 76 -21.20 3.61 -29.61
N ARG A 77 -22.27 3.33 -28.86
CA ARG A 77 -23.48 4.16 -28.81
C ARG A 77 -23.23 5.64 -28.52
N PHE A 78 -22.22 5.93 -27.70
CA PHE A 78 -21.78 7.25 -27.29
C PHE A 78 -20.28 7.47 -27.56
N ALA A 79 -19.70 6.71 -28.50
CA ALA A 79 -18.29 6.86 -28.86
C ALA A 79 -18.03 8.27 -29.42
N GLY A 80 -17.01 8.93 -28.88
CA GLY A 80 -16.68 10.32 -29.21
C GLY A 80 -17.50 11.37 -28.46
N ASP A 81 -18.56 10.98 -27.74
CA ASP A 81 -19.29 11.92 -26.89
C ASP A 81 -18.50 12.29 -25.63
N VAL A 82 -18.60 13.56 -25.24
CA VAL A 82 -18.08 14.08 -23.97
C VAL A 82 -19.27 14.48 -23.11
N ALA A 83 -19.50 13.74 -22.03
CA ALA A 83 -20.64 13.95 -21.14
C ALA A 83 -20.21 14.59 -19.81
N VAL A 84 -20.83 15.70 -19.44
CA VAL A 84 -20.73 16.27 -18.09
C VAL A 84 -21.93 15.81 -17.27
N VAL A 85 -21.70 15.09 -16.18
CA VAL A 85 -22.75 14.55 -15.30
C VAL A 85 -22.56 15.08 -13.89
N THR A 86 -23.56 15.75 -13.34
CA THR A 86 -23.49 16.33 -11.99
C THR A 86 -24.35 15.62 -10.97
N GLY A 87 -23.97 15.69 -9.70
CA GLY A 87 -24.74 15.05 -8.62
C GLY A 87 -24.47 13.56 -8.47
N VAL A 88 -23.26 13.13 -8.82
CA VAL A 88 -22.88 11.72 -8.79
C VAL A 88 -22.63 11.29 -7.34
N SER A 89 -23.34 10.26 -6.92
CA SER A 89 -23.16 9.58 -5.63
C SER A 89 -23.52 8.10 -5.79
N PRO A 90 -23.04 7.19 -4.93
CA PRO A 90 -23.29 5.77 -5.09
C PRO A 90 -24.79 5.55 -4.99
N ASN A 91 -25.33 4.71 -5.89
CA ASN A 91 -26.76 4.44 -6.01
C ASN A 91 -27.63 5.61 -6.50
N SER A 92 -27.07 6.72 -6.99
CA SER A 92 -27.87 7.77 -7.63
C SER A 92 -28.21 7.45 -9.08
N ILE A 93 -29.22 8.14 -9.63
CA ILE A 93 -29.53 8.08 -11.07
C ILE A 93 -28.30 8.53 -11.89
N ALA A 94 -27.63 9.60 -11.44
CA ALA A 94 -26.44 10.12 -12.09
C ALA A 94 -25.32 9.07 -12.18
N ALA A 95 -25.10 8.27 -11.12
CA ALA A 95 -24.13 7.16 -11.16
C ALA A 95 -24.47 6.11 -12.23
N GLN A 96 -25.74 5.71 -12.33
CA GLN A 96 -26.18 4.75 -13.36
C GLN A 96 -26.11 5.32 -14.78
N VAL A 97 -26.33 6.63 -14.94
CA VAL A 97 -26.09 7.33 -16.21
C VAL A 97 -24.60 7.32 -16.58
N VAL A 98 -23.70 7.57 -15.62
CA VAL A 98 -22.24 7.46 -15.85
C VAL A 98 -21.87 6.05 -16.30
N GLU A 99 -22.37 5.01 -15.61
CA GLU A 99 -22.12 3.60 -15.97
C GLU A 99 -22.58 3.28 -17.40
N GLY A 100 -23.79 3.72 -17.80
CA GLY A 100 -24.28 3.50 -19.16
C GLY A 100 -23.56 4.31 -20.24
N LEU A 101 -23.10 5.53 -19.93
CA LEU A 101 -22.27 6.33 -20.84
C LEU A 101 -20.90 5.68 -21.08
N LEU A 102 -20.27 5.16 -20.01
CA LEU A 102 -19.01 4.43 -20.11
C LEU A 102 -19.16 3.14 -20.92
N ALA A 103 -20.27 2.42 -20.73
CA ALA A 103 -20.61 1.22 -21.51
C ALA A 103 -20.75 1.51 -23.00
N GLY A 104 -21.21 2.72 -23.35
CA GLY A 104 -21.31 3.18 -24.73
C GLY A 104 -20.08 3.92 -25.27
N GLY A 105 -18.93 3.88 -24.59
CA GLY A 105 -17.67 4.41 -25.12
C GLY A 105 -17.44 5.92 -24.89
N ALA A 106 -18.23 6.58 -24.03
CA ALA A 106 -18.13 8.03 -23.83
C ALA A 106 -16.94 8.44 -22.94
N THR A 107 -16.48 9.68 -23.13
CA THR A 107 -15.68 10.39 -22.10
C THR A 107 -16.63 11.07 -21.13
N VAL A 108 -16.60 10.67 -19.87
CA VAL A 108 -17.51 11.16 -18.83
C VAL A 108 -16.76 12.00 -17.79
N ILE A 109 -17.24 13.22 -17.56
CA ILE A 109 -16.81 14.13 -16.49
C ILE A 109 -17.89 14.13 -15.42
N ALA A 110 -17.66 13.34 -14.37
CA ALA A 110 -18.57 13.10 -13.27
C ALA A 110 -18.24 14.01 -12.09
N THR A 111 -19.18 14.83 -11.62
CA THR A 111 -18.98 15.72 -10.49
C THR A 111 -19.67 15.23 -9.22
N SER A 112 -18.96 15.34 -8.10
CA SER A 112 -19.48 15.07 -6.77
C SER A 112 -19.14 16.22 -5.82
N HIS A 113 -20.08 16.56 -4.94
CA HIS A 113 -19.86 17.55 -3.88
C HIS A 113 -18.96 17.03 -2.74
N SER A 114 -18.84 15.70 -2.62
CA SER A 114 -17.97 15.06 -1.64
C SER A 114 -17.00 14.10 -2.34
N PHE A 115 -15.71 14.19 -2.01
CA PHE A 115 -14.67 13.35 -2.59
C PHE A 115 -14.23 12.26 -1.60
N ARG A 116 -15.22 11.70 -0.89
CA ARG A 116 -15.03 10.65 0.12
C ARG A 116 -14.44 9.38 -0.51
N PRO A 117 -13.74 8.54 0.27
CA PRO A 117 -13.19 7.29 -0.25
C PRO A 117 -14.22 6.39 -0.96
N SER A 118 -15.46 6.37 -0.48
CA SER A 118 -16.57 5.61 -1.10
C SER A 118 -16.90 6.07 -2.54
N ILE A 119 -16.79 7.36 -2.84
CA ILE A 119 -17.03 7.92 -4.18
C ILE A 119 -15.88 7.53 -5.11
N LYS A 120 -14.63 7.67 -4.64
CA LYS A 120 -13.45 7.22 -5.39
C LYS A 120 -13.53 5.72 -5.70
N ALA A 121 -13.95 4.91 -4.71
CA ALA A 121 -14.13 3.48 -4.85
C ALA A 121 -15.20 3.12 -5.88
N TRP A 122 -16.37 3.77 -5.83
CA TRP A 122 -17.40 3.60 -6.84
C TRP A 122 -16.88 3.99 -8.23
N GLY A 123 -16.20 5.13 -8.39
CA GLY A 123 -15.69 5.56 -9.70
C GLY A 123 -14.71 4.56 -10.32
N ARG A 124 -13.79 4.00 -9.52
CA ARG A 124 -12.89 2.92 -9.96
C ARG A 124 -13.64 1.67 -10.38
N GLN A 125 -14.68 1.31 -9.64
CA GLN A 125 -15.52 0.14 -9.91
C GLN A 125 -16.34 0.33 -11.19
N ALA A 126 -17.02 1.46 -11.32
CA ALA A 126 -17.81 1.83 -12.49
C ALA A 126 -16.96 1.82 -13.76
N TYR A 127 -15.77 2.43 -13.72
CA TYR A 127 -14.85 2.39 -14.85
C TYR A 127 -14.42 0.96 -15.19
N ARG A 128 -14.03 0.16 -14.19
CA ARG A 128 -13.58 -1.22 -14.40
C ARG A 128 -14.64 -2.13 -15.02
N GLU A 129 -15.90 -1.97 -14.63
CA GLU A 129 -16.98 -2.87 -15.03
C GLU A 129 -17.69 -2.43 -16.31
N HIS A 130 -17.67 -1.14 -16.62
CA HIS A 130 -18.49 -0.58 -17.69
C HIS A 130 -17.71 0.13 -18.79
N ALA A 131 -16.46 0.58 -18.58
CA ALA A 131 -15.75 1.28 -19.64
C ALA A 131 -15.40 0.33 -20.80
N THR A 132 -15.75 0.73 -22.02
CA THR A 132 -15.43 0.02 -23.27
C THR A 132 -14.63 0.92 -24.21
N GLY A 133 -13.78 0.33 -25.06
CA GLY A 133 -12.97 1.06 -26.04
C GLY A 133 -12.19 2.24 -25.42
N ASP A 134 -12.35 3.43 -25.99
CA ASP A 134 -11.66 4.67 -25.57
C ASP A 134 -12.38 5.46 -24.46
N ALA A 135 -13.37 4.85 -23.78
CA ALA A 135 -14.11 5.47 -22.69
C ALA A 135 -13.17 5.99 -21.59
N LYS A 136 -13.51 7.15 -21.01
CA LYS A 136 -12.72 7.79 -19.96
C LYS A 136 -13.63 8.26 -18.84
N LEU A 137 -13.19 8.13 -17.60
CA LEU A 137 -13.88 8.70 -16.45
C LEU A 137 -13.00 9.75 -15.76
N TRP A 138 -13.49 10.98 -15.69
CA TRP A 138 -12.93 12.05 -14.87
C TRP A 138 -13.86 12.29 -13.69
N LEU A 139 -13.41 11.99 -12.48
CA LEU A 139 -14.14 12.29 -11.26
C LEU A 139 -13.62 13.61 -10.67
N VAL A 140 -14.49 14.61 -10.56
CA VAL A 140 -14.11 16.00 -10.22
C VAL A 140 -14.86 16.47 -8.97
N PRO A 141 -14.17 17.00 -7.94
CA PRO A 141 -14.84 17.66 -6.83
C PRO A 141 -15.40 19.02 -7.29
N ALA A 142 -16.69 19.27 -7.08
CA ALA A 142 -17.29 20.56 -7.41
C ALA A 142 -18.45 20.90 -6.45
N ASN A 143 -18.40 22.09 -5.84
CA ASN A 143 -19.53 22.65 -5.11
C ASN A 143 -20.41 23.47 -6.06
N LEU A 144 -21.47 22.86 -6.59
CA LEU A 144 -22.32 23.49 -7.62
C LEU A 144 -23.25 24.58 -7.07
N SER A 145 -23.29 24.80 -5.75
CA SER A 145 -23.91 25.99 -5.17
C SER A 145 -23.00 27.23 -5.29
N SER A 146 -21.70 27.06 -5.54
CA SER A 146 -20.73 28.15 -5.74
C SER A 146 -20.63 28.48 -7.24
N PHE A 147 -21.02 29.70 -7.63
CA PHE A 147 -20.85 30.14 -9.02
C PHE A 147 -19.39 30.16 -9.47
N ARG A 148 -18.46 30.48 -8.56
CA ARG A 148 -17.02 30.40 -8.82
C ARG A 148 -16.61 28.98 -9.20
N ASP A 149 -17.15 27.97 -8.51
CA ASP A 149 -16.81 26.57 -8.76
C ASP A 149 -17.49 26.06 -10.04
N VAL A 150 -18.71 26.54 -10.36
CA VAL A 150 -19.37 26.29 -11.65
C VAL A 150 -18.52 26.86 -12.79
N ASP A 151 -18.08 28.11 -12.68
CA ASP A 151 -17.22 28.75 -13.69
C ASP A 151 -15.87 28.03 -13.82
N ALA A 152 -15.25 27.67 -12.69
CA ALA A 152 -13.99 26.92 -12.67
C ALA A 152 -14.13 25.52 -13.28
N LEU A 153 -15.27 24.85 -13.09
CA LEU A 153 -15.56 23.58 -13.73
C LEU A 153 -15.68 23.75 -15.25
N VAL A 154 -16.44 24.75 -15.72
CA VAL A 154 -16.59 25.05 -17.16
C VAL A 154 -15.23 25.34 -17.78
N ASP A 155 -14.43 26.20 -17.15
CA ASP A 155 -13.08 26.54 -17.58
C ASP A 155 -12.16 25.31 -17.61
N TRP A 156 -12.17 24.51 -16.54
CA TRP A 156 -11.39 23.29 -16.46
C TRP A 156 -11.78 22.30 -17.55
N VAL A 157 -13.06 22.15 -17.89
CA VAL A 157 -13.53 21.26 -18.97
C VAL A 157 -12.96 21.72 -20.32
N GLY A 158 -13.15 23.00 -20.66
CA GLY A 158 -12.80 23.56 -21.98
C GLY A 158 -11.32 23.80 -22.22
N HIS A 159 -10.47 23.83 -21.19
CA HIS A 159 -9.04 24.15 -21.34
C HIS A 159 -8.10 22.96 -21.09
N VAL A 160 -6.96 23.00 -21.77
CA VAL A 160 -5.85 22.04 -21.58
C VAL A 160 -5.21 22.27 -20.21
N GLN A 161 -5.06 21.20 -19.44
CA GLN A 161 -4.31 21.20 -18.19
C GLN A 161 -2.92 20.63 -18.44
N LYS A 162 -1.88 21.39 -18.12
CA LYS A 162 -0.49 21.03 -18.38
C LYS A 162 0.36 21.20 -17.12
N LYS A 163 1.37 20.33 -16.96
CA LYS A 163 2.42 20.48 -15.96
C LYS A 163 3.76 20.59 -16.68
N THR A 164 4.53 21.61 -16.33
CA THR A 164 5.92 21.75 -16.80
C THR A 164 6.85 21.31 -15.67
N THR A 165 7.80 20.43 -15.99
CA THR A 165 8.82 19.96 -15.05
C THR A 165 10.16 20.00 -15.78
N GLY A 166 11.04 20.91 -15.33
CA GLY A 166 12.25 21.26 -16.08
C GLY A 166 11.91 21.73 -17.50
N ALA A 167 12.51 21.09 -18.50
CA ALA A 167 12.30 21.41 -19.92
C ALA A 167 11.09 20.68 -20.57
N THR A 168 10.40 19.80 -19.84
CA THR A 168 9.31 18.98 -20.42
C THR A 168 7.94 19.48 -19.96
N THR A 169 7.04 19.70 -20.91
CA THR A 169 5.62 19.99 -20.65
C THR A 169 4.77 18.77 -20.94
N THR A 170 4.07 18.25 -19.93
CA THR A 170 3.14 17.12 -20.06
C THR A 170 1.71 17.61 -20.01
N ILE A 171 0.89 17.20 -20.97
CA ILE A 171 -0.56 17.42 -20.96
C ILE A 171 -1.17 16.44 -19.97
N LEU A 172 -1.76 16.95 -18.89
CA LEU A 172 -2.46 16.15 -17.88
C LEU A 172 -3.90 15.84 -18.32
N LYS A 173 -4.56 16.80 -18.95
CA LYS A 173 -5.92 16.67 -19.48
C LYS A 173 -6.02 17.53 -20.76
N PRO A 174 -6.51 16.99 -21.89
CA PRO A 174 -6.79 17.79 -23.07
C PRO A 174 -7.99 18.73 -22.84
N ALA A 175 -8.17 19.74 -23.69
CA ALA A 175 -9.45 20.45 -23.76
C ALA A 175 -10.54 19.48 -24.23
N TYR A 176 -11.74 19.60 -23.66
CA TYR A 176 -12.90 18.84 -24.08
C TYR A 176 -14.02 19.78 -24.52
N GLU A 177 -14.75 19.39 -25.55
CA GLU A 177 -15.95 20.06 -26.06
C GLU A 177 -17.17 19.20 -25.69
N PRO A 178 -17.92 19.52 -24.61
CA PRO A 178 -18.99 18.67 -24.11
C PRO A 178 -20.17 18.55 -25.07
N THR A 179 -20.54 17.34 -25.44
CA THR A 179 -21.71 17.08 -26.29
C THR A 179 -22.96 16.79 -25.49
N LEU A 180 -22.82 16.29 -24.25
CA LEU A 180 -23.93 15.92 -23.37
C LEU A 180 -23.80 16.58 -21.99
N PHE A 181 -24.92 17.00 -21.41
CA PHE A 181 -24.98 17.53 -20.04
C PHE A 181 -26.18 16.98 -19.25
N PHE A 182 -25.89 16.42 -18.08
CA PHE A 182 -26.88 15.87 -17.14
C PHE A 182 -26.79 16.62 -15.79
N PRO A 183 -27.53 17.73 -15.61
CA PRO A 183 -27.54 18.53 -14.39
C PRO A 183 -28.35 17.88 -13.25
N PHE A 184 -27.88 16.77 -12.69
CA PHE A 184 -28.64 15.96 -11.73
C PHE A 184 -28.28 16.24 -10.26
N ALA A 185 -27.42 17.22 -10.01
CA ALA A 185 -27.11 17.67 -8.65
C ALA A 185 -28.36 18.22 -7.96
N ALA A 186 -28.72 17.60 -6.84
CA ALA A 186 -29.80 18.04 -5.97
C ALA A 186 -29.44 17.72 -4.50
N PRO A 187 -29.77 18.60 -3.55
CA PRO A 187 -29.67 18.30 -2.13
C PRO A 187 -30.90 17.50 -1.67
N PRO A 188 -30.87 16.88 -0.48
CA PRO A 188 -32.11 16.44 0.17
C PRO A 188 -33.07 17.63 0.32
N VAL A 189 -34.31 17.47 -0.16
CA VAL A 189 -35.30 18.56 -0.17
C VAL A 189 -36.29 18.37 0.97
N HIS A 190 -36.52 19.44 1.73
CA HIS A 190 -37.48 19.51 2.82
C HIS A 190 -37.84 20.97 3.09
N GLY A 191 -38.94 21.18 3.80
CA GLY A 191 -39.39 22.50 4.24
C GLY A 191 -40.74 22.88 3.63
N THR A 192 -41.48 23.70 4.35
CA THR A 192 -42.75 24.27 3.90
C THR A 192 -42.54 25.68 3.37
N LEU A 193 -43.58 26.27 2.76
CA LEU A 193 -43.53 27.67 2.33
C LEU A 193 -43.15 28.63 3.48
N ALA A 194 -43.48 28.30 4.73
CA ALA A 194 -43.12 29.11 5.89
C ALA A 194 -41.59 29.14 6.16
N ASP A 195 -40.86 28.14 5.64
CA ASP A 195 -39.41 28.02 5.78
C ASP A 195 -38.66 28.73 4.62
N SER A 196 -39.36 29.54 3.81
CA SER A 196 -38.77 30.30 2.72
C SER A 196 -37.73 31.30 3.24
N GLY A 197 -36.48 31.14 2.83
CA GLY A 197 -35.33 31.90 3.33
C GLY A 197 -34.03 31.26 2.82
N GLU A 198 -33.00 31.18 3.68
CA GLU A 198 -31.69 30.64 3.33
C GLU A 198 -31.74 29.20 2.76
N LEU A 199 -32.66 28.36 3.27
CA LEU A 199 -32.84 26.99 2.80
C LEU A 199 -33.32 26.94 1.33
N PHE A 200 -34.37 27.70 1.02
CA PHE A 200 -34.94 27.77 -0.34
C PHE A 200 -33.95 28.44 -1.31
N GLU A 201 -33.24 29.48 -0.88
CA GLU A 201 -32.21 30.13 -1.67
C GLU A 201 -31.07 29.16 -2.02
N SER A 202 -30.57 28.41 -1.05
CA SER A 202 -29.52 27.42 -1.26
C SER A 202 -29.96 26.30 -2.21
N GLN A 203 -31.18 25.80 -2.04
CA GLN A 203 -31.78 24.78 -2.92
C GLN A 203 -31.95 25.29 -4.36
N ALA A 204 -32.50 26.50 -4.54
CA ALA A 204 -32.67 27.13 -5.85
C ALA A 204 -31.32 27.46 -6.51
N ARG A 205 -30.32 27.89 -5.72
CA ARG A 205 -28.98 28.18 -6.24
C ARG A 205 -28.31 26.95 -6.83
N LEU A 206 -28.42 25.80 -6.16
CA LEU A 206 -27.87 24.53 -6.65
C LEU A 206 -28.66 23.98 -7.85
N MET A 207 -29.98 23.89 -7.72
CA MET A 207 -30.82 23.15 -8.68
C MET A 207 -31.29 24.01 -9.87
N LEU A 208 -31.31 25.34 -9.76
CA LEU A 208 -31.79 26.25 -10.81
C LEU A 208 -30.66 27.14 -11.35
N TRP A 209 -30.20 28.11 -10.56
CA TRP A 209 -29.28 29.14 -11.07
C TRP A 209 -27.91 28.58 -11.44
N GLY A 210 -27.39 27.61 -10.68
CA GLY A 210 -26.18 26.89 -11.02
C GLY A 210 -26.31 26.10 -12.34
N VAL A 211 -27.48 25.54 -12.62
CA VAL A 211 -27.78 24.82 -13.87
C VAL A 211 -27.85 25.78 -15.05
N GLU A 212 -28.56 26.90 -14.93
CA GLU A 212 -28.61 27.94 -15.98
C GLU A 212 -27.20 28.44 -16.32
N ARG A 213 -26.40 28.72 -15.29
CA ARG A 213 -25.02 29.18 -15.45
C ARG A 213 -24.13 28.12 -16.11
N ALA A 214 -24.27 26.85 -15.73
CA ALA A 214 -23.54 25.74 -16.34
C ALA A 214 -23.91 25.54 -17.81
N ILE A 215 -25.21 25.59 -18.17
CA ILE A 215 -25.66 25.49 -19.57
C ILE A 215 -25.04 26.62 -20.40
N ALA A 216 -25.14 27.86 -19.92
CA ALA A 216 -24.58 29.02 -20.62
C ALA A 216 -23.05 28.96 -20.75
N GLY A 217 -22.34 28.45 -19.74
CA GLY A 217 -20.89 28.29 -19.76
C GLY A 217 -20.42 27.16 -20.68
N LEU A 218 -20.97 25.96 -20.52
CA LEU A 218 -20.57 24.77 -21.29
C LEU A 218 -20.89 24.92 -22.79
N SER A 219 -22.02 25.52 -23.14
CA SER A 219 -22.44 25.71 -24.55
C SER A 219 -21.55 26.68 -25.35
N ARG A 220 -20.72 27.49 -24.66
CA ARG A 220 -19.75 28.39 -25.30
C ARG A 220 -18.42 27.71 -25.61
N ILE A 221 -18.14 26.56 -24.99
CA ILE A 221 -16.90 25.84 -25.25
C ILE A 221 -16.90 25.37 -26.72
N GLY A 222 -15.77 25.58 -27.40
CA GLY A 222 -15.64 25.26 -28.83
C GLY A 222 -16.35 26.23 -29.77
N ALA A 223 -16.93 27.33 -29.27
CA ALA A 223 -17.76 28.19 -30.11
C ALA A 223 -17.02 28.82 -31.31
N ASP A 224 -15.75 29.16 -31.13
CA ASP A 224 -14.94 29.78 -32.16
C ASP A 224 -14.27 28.76 -33.10
N THR A 225 -14.28 27.47 -32.73
CA THR A 225 -13.55 26.38 -33.42
C THR A 225 -14.45 25.37 -34.10
N ASP A 226 -15.62 25.07 -33.54
CA ASP A 226 -16.66 24.22 -34.12
C ASP A 226 -18.02 24.94 -34.12
N VAL A 227 -18.41 25.39 -35.32
CA VAL A 227 -19.66 26.12 -35.55
C VAL A 227 -20.87 25.18 -35.50
N GLN A 228 -20.68 23.88 -35.73
CA GLN A 228 -21.76 22.88 -35.70
C GLN A 228 -21.95 22.24 -34.32
N HIS A 229 -21.01 22.44 -33.40
CA HIS A 229 -21.09 21.93 -32.03
C HIS A 229 -22.35 22.40 -31.31
N LYS A 230 -23.08 21.45 -30.71
CA LYS A 230 -24.23 21.70 -29.85
C LYS A 230 -24.14 20.86 -28.58
N LEU A 231 -24.41 21.50 -27.43
CA LEU A 231 -24.58 20.84 -26.15
C LEU A 231 -26.00 20.29 -26.03
N HIS A 232 -26.16 18.98 -25.90
CA HIS A 232 -27.45 18.35 -25.61
C HIS A 232 -27.65 18.21 -24.10
N VAL A 233 -28.68 18.87 -23.57
CA VAL A 233 -28.97 18.94 -22.13
C VAL A 233 -30.16 18.05 -21.81
N VAL A 234 -29.95 17.04 -20.97
CA VAL A 234 -31.03 16.24 -20.37
C VAL A 234 -31.47 16.89 -19.07
N LEU A 235 -32.41 17.81 -19.17
CA LEU A 235 -32.87 18.64 -18.05
C LEU A 235 -33.90 17.86 -17.21
N PRO A 236 -33.62 17.52 -15.94
CA PRO A 236 -34.50 16.63 -15.17
C PRO A 236 -35.75 17.37 -14.67
N GLY A 237 -36.85 17.23 -15.41
CA GLY A 237 -38.18 17.68 -15.00
C GLY A 237 -38.82 16.78 -13.93
N SER A 238 -39.95 17.24 -13.39
CA SER A 238 -40.72 16.50 -12.37
C SER A 238 -42.22 16.69 -12.60
N PRO A 239 -43.07 15.68 -12.35
CA PRO A 239 -44.51 15.86 -12.27
C PRO A 239 -44.94 16.69 -11.04
N ASN A 240 -44.07 16.81 -10.04
CA ASN A 240 -44.37 17.55 -8.83
C ASN A 240 -44.21 19.07 -9.06
N ARG A 241 -45.32 19.79 -8.90
CA ARG A 241 -45.42 21.26 -8.98
C ARG A 241 -45.88 21.84 -7.63
N GLY A 242 -45.34 21.30 -6.54
CA GLY A 242 -45.78 21.61 -5.16
C GLY A 242 -47.00 20.81 -4.70
N VAL A 243 -47.27 19.67 -5.34
CA VAL A 243 -48.46 18.82 -5.06
C VAL A 243 -48.26 18.00 -3.79
N PHE A 244 -47.02 17.62 -3.47
CA PHE A 244 -46.70 16.81 -2.29
C PHE A 244 -46.63 17.63 -0.99
N GLY A 245 -46.10 18.86 -1.07
CA GLY A 245 -45.86 19.74 0.07
C GLY A 245 -44.74 19.25 1.00
N GLY A 246 -44.07 20.19 1.67
CA GLY A 246 -42.95 19.87 2.57
C GLY A 246 -41.62 19.58 1.87
N ASP A 247 -41.53 19.85 0.57
CA ASP A 247 -40.43 19.58 -0.35
C ASP A 247 -39.54 20.81 -0.64
N GLY A 248 -39.62 21.84 0.20
CA GLY A 248 -38.82 23.05 0.07
C GLY A 248 -39.08 23.78 -1.26
N ALA A 249 -38.01 24.28 -1.89
CA ALA A 249 -38.06 24.98 -3.17
C ALA A 249 -38.16 24.05 -4.40
N TYR A 250 -38.30 22.73 -4.19
CA TYR A 250 -38.19 21.74 -5.27
C TYR A 250 -39.26 21.95 -6.35
N GLY A 251 -40.53 22.12 -5.95
CA GLY A 251 -41.65 22.33 -6.86
C GLY A 251 -41.47 23.57 -7.74
N GLU A 252 -41.05 24.69 -7.15
CA GLU A 252 -40.78 25.95 -7.83
C GLU A 252 -39.62 25.81 -8.83
N VAL A 253 -38.50 25.21 -8.40
CA VAL A 253 -37.33 25.00 -9.26
C VAL A 253 -37.65 24.11 -10.44
N LYS A 254 -38.32 22.97 -10.22
CA LYS A 254 -38.68 22.07 -11.31
C LYS A 254 -39.69 22.69 -12.26
N SER A 255 -40.54 23.60 -11.79
CA SER A 255 -41.47 24.35 -12.64
C SER A 255 -40.72 25.36 -13.52
N ALA A 256 -39.70 26.01 -12.97
CA ALA A 256 -38.86 26.96 -13.71
C ALA A 256 -38.11 26.31 -14.88
N PHE A 257 -37.82 25.01 -14.83
CA PHE A 257 -37.20 24.30 -15.95
C PHE A 257 -38.06 24.31 -17.22
N ASP A 258 -39.39 24.27 -17.10
CA ASP A 258 -40.28 24.40 -18.26
C ASP A 258 -40.10 25.78 -18.92
N ALA A 259 -39.91 26.82 -18.11
CA ALA A 259 -39.62 28.16 -18.59
C ALA A 259 -38.24 28.23 -19.29
N ILE A 260 -37.21 27.55 -18.78
CA ILE A 260 -35.89 27.47 -19.44
C ILE A 260 -36.02 26.86 -20.84
N VAL A 261 -36.74 25.74 -20.96
CA VAL A 261 -36.97 25.07 -22.25
C VAL A 261 -37.73 25.97 -23.22
N ASN A 262 -38.71 26.73 -22.73
CA ASN A 262 -39.44 27.71 -23.55
C ASN A 262 -38.57 28.91 -23.96
N ARG A 263 -37.74 29.43 -23.04
CA ARG A 263 -36.81 30.54 -23.29
C ARG A 263 -35.81 30.22 -24.39
N ALA A 264 -35.41 28.95 -24.54
CA ALA A 264 -34.53 28.50 -25.63
C ALA A 264 -35.10 28.81 -27.03
N ARG A 265 -36.42 29.04 -27.19
CA ARG A 265 -36.98 29.50 -28.47
C ARG A 265 -36.83 31.00 -28.68
N ALA A 266 -36.85 31.78 -27.60
CA ALA A 266 -36.82 33.24 -27.62
C ALA A 266 -35.39 33.81 -27.64
N GLU A 267 -34.40 33.04 -27.17
CA GLU A 267 -33.02 33.49 -26.95
C GLU A 267 -32.01 32.82 -27.90
N ARG A 268 -32.39 32.58 -29.17
CA ARG A 268 -31.59 31.88 -30.19
C ARG A 268 -30.21 32.50 -30.40
N ASP A 269 -30.19 33.81 -30.63
CA ASP A 269 -28.96 34.58 -30.91
C ASP A 269 -28.04 34.77 -29.68
N ALA A 270 -28.48 34.38 -28.47
CA ALA A 270 -27.74 34.63 -27.23
C ALA A 270 -26.98 33.40 -26.70
N TRP A 271 -27.62 32.22 -26.71
CA TRP A 271 -27.01 30.97 -26.22
C TRP A 271 -27.65 29.71 -26.80
N SER A 272 -28.96 29.74 -27.07
CA SER A 272 -29.74 28.53 -27.31
C SER A 272 -29.56 27.91 -28.70
N ASP A 273 -29.00 28.61 -29.68
CA ASP A 273 -28.66 28.00 -30.98
C ASP A 273 -27.61 26.88 -30.87
N ARG A 274 -26.83 26.89 -29.78
CA ARG A 274 -25.81 25.88 -29.44
C ARG A 274 -26.30 24.87 -28.40
N VAL A 275 -27.57 24.87 -28.05
CA VAL A 275 -28.13 23.97 -27.04
C VAL A 275 -29.36 23.25 -27.60
N THR A 276 -29.48 21.96 -27.31
CA THR A 276 -30.72 21.20 -27.53
C THR A 276 -31.17 20.58 -26.23
N PHE A 277 -32.47 20.39 -26.06
CA PHE A 277 -33.04 19.91 -24.79
C PHE A 277 -33.79 18.60 -24.96
N ALA A 278 -33.52 17.68 -24.03
CA ALA A 278 -34.44 16.64 -23.63
C ALA A 278 -34.92 16.97 -22.21
N HIS A 279 -36.23 17.06 -22.01
CA HIS A 279 -36.86 17.45 -20.74
C HIS A 279 -37.77 16.31 -20.23
N PRO A 280 -37.18 15.24 -19.68
CA PRO A 280 -37.95 14.15 -19.10
C PRO A 280 -38.61 14.55 -17.78
N LYS A 281 -39.91 14.28 -17.63
CA LYS A 281 -40.63 14.37 -16.35
C LYS A 281 -40.42 13.07 -15.58
N ILE A 282 -39.46 13.05 -14.67
CA ILE A 282 -39.05 11.84 -13.96
C ILE A 282 -40.01 11.57 -12.79
N GLY A 283 -40.62 10.39 -12.78
CA GLY A 283 -41.51 9.90 -11.73
C GLY A 283 -40.80 9.32 -10.52
N TRP A 284 -41.43 8.34 -9.88
CA TRP A 284 -40.92 7.75 -8.65
C TRP A 284 -39.74 6.81 -8.91
N VAL A 285 -38.57 7.13 -8.34
CA VAL A 285 -37.34 6.31 -8.45
C VAL A 285 -36.92 5.78 -7.08
N ARG A 286 -36.95 4.45 -6.95
CA ARG A 286 -36.68 3.71 -5.71
C ARG A 286 -35.23 3.84 -5.25
N GLY A 287 -35.01 3.87 -3.94
CA GLY A 287 -33.66 3.76 -3.34
C GLY A 287 -32.77 4.98 -3.53
N THR A 288 -33.32 6.11 -4.01
CA THR A 288 -32.59 7.38 -4.09
C THR A 288 -32.67 8.12 -2.75
N GLY A 289 -31.59 8.79 -2.33
CA GLY A 289 -31.57 9.56 -1.08
C GLY A 289 -32.59 10.72 -1.01
N LEU A 290 -33.14 11.15 -2.16
CA LEU A 290 -34.21 12.14 -2.26
C LEU A 290 -35.58 11.59 -1.81
N MET A 291 -35.85 10.30 -2.07
CA MET A 291 -37.15 9.66 -1.81
C MET A 291 -37.06 8.48 -0.84
N GLY A 292 -35.89 8.22 -0.25
CA GLY A 292 -35.65 7.04 0.59
C GLY A 292 -36.56 6.94 1.82
N GLY A 293 -37.01 8.08 2.36
CA GLY A 293 -38.02 8.10 3.44
C GLY A 293 -39.40 7.57 3.01
N ASN A 294 -39.64 7.44 1.70
CA ASN A 294 -40.87 6.93 1.11
C ASN A 294 -40.69 5.54 0.46
N ASP A 295 -39.51 4.93 0.54
CA ASP A 295 -39.27 3.57 0.03
C ASP A 295 -40.27 2.52 0.59
N PRO A 296 -40.72 2.59 1.87
CA PRO A 296 -41.77 1.69 2.38
C PRO A 296 -43.12 1.82 1.65
N LEU A 297 -43.38 2.94 0.97
CA LEU A 297 -44.64 3.19 0.25
C LEU A 297 -44.65 2.56 -1.15
N VAL A 298 -43.51 2.09 -1.66
CA VAL A 298 -43.36 1.60 -3.05
C VAL A 298 -44.39 0.53 -3.38
N ALA A 299 -44.52 -0.50 -2.53
CA ALA A 299 -45.46 -1.59 -2.78
C ALA A 299 -46.92 -1.10 -2.80
N VAL A 300 -47.28 -0.17 -1.91
CA VAL A 300 -48.62 0.41 -1.83
C VAL A 300 -48.91 1.26 -3.06
N VAL A 301 -47.98 2.13 -3.45
CA VAL A 301 -48.10 3.01 -4.62
C VAL A 301 -48.22 2.21 -5.93
N GLU A 302 -47.50 1.10 -6.07
CA GLU A 302 -47.64 0.19 -7.22
C GLU A 302 -49.00 -0.52 -7.27
N ARG A 303 -49.60 -0.86 -6.11
CA ARG A 303 -50.97 -1.40 -6.06
C ARG A 303 -52.03 -0.39 -6.51
N HIS A 304 -51.78 0.90 -6.28
CA HIS A 304 -52.62 2.01 -6.75
C HIS A 304 -52.31 2.43 -8.19
N GLY A 305 -51.61 1.60 -8.96
CA GLY A 305 -51.45 1.77 -10.41
C GLY A 305 -50.31 2.70 -10.85
N ILE A 306 -49.48 3.19 -9.92
CA ILE A 306 -48.31 4.04 -10.22
C ILE A 306 -47.08 3.16 -10.42
N HIS A 307 -46.48 3.21 -11.60
CA HIS A 307 -45.25 2.47 -11.89
C HIS A 307 -44.02 3.16 -11.29
N THR A 308 -43.20 2.42 -10.54
CA THR A 308 -41.94 2.93 -10.01
C THR A 308 -40.73 2.39 -10.78
N TYR A 309 -39.68 3.19 -10.88
CA TYR A 309 -38.43 2.81 -11.55
C TYR A 309 -37.34 2.50 -10.53
N SER A 310 -36.44 1.57 -10.86
CA SER A 310 -35.10 1.55 -10.26
C SER A 310 -34.21 2.61 -10.90
N THR A 311 -33.10 2.95 -10.25
CA THR A 311 -32.09 3.88 -10.80
C THR A 311 -31.50 3.40 -12.12
N ALA A 312 -31.28 2.09 -12.28
CA ALA A 312 -30.84 1.49 -13.54
C ALA A 312 -31.90 1.61 -14.65
N GLN A 313 -33.17 1.31 -14.33
CA GLN A 313 -34.26 1.38 -15.31
C GLN A 313 -34.47 2.80 -15.84
N ILE A 314 -34.47 3.80 -14.96
CA ILE A 314 -34.65 5.19 -15.39
C ILE A 314 -33.41 5.71 -16.15
N ALA A 315 -32.19 5.29 -15.77
CA ALA A 315 -30.97 5.68 -16.48
C ALA A 315 -30.99 5.23 -17.95
N VAL A 316 -31.46 4.00 -18.24
CA VAL A 316 -31.63 3.53 -19.63
C VAL A 316 -32.56 4.47 -20.42
N LYS A 317 -33.72 4.83 -19.84
CA LYS A 317 -34.67 5.75 -20.48
C LYS A 317 -34.06 7.12 -20.75
N LEU A 318 -33.24 7.63 -19.84
CA LEU A 318 -32.55 8.91 -20.00
C LEU A 318 -31.48 8.87 -21.09
N LEU A 319 -30.73 7.76 -21.18
CA LEU A 319 -29.73 7.55 -22.22
C LEU A 319 -30.35 7.38 -23.62
N ASP A 320 -31.58 6.87 -23.72
CA ASP A 320 -32.35 6.81 -24.98
C ASP A 320 -32.67 8.21 -25.54
N LEU A 321 -32.71 9.22 -24.68
CA LEU A 321 -32.90 10.62 -25.10
C LEU A 321 -31.63 11.24 -25.70
N CYS A 322 -30.47 10.59 -25.54
CA CYS A 322 -29.18 11.09 -26.04
C CYS A 322 -28.73 10.43 -27.34
N THR A 323 -29.52 9.53 -27.94
CA THR A 323 -29.13 8.88 -29.21
C THR A 323 -29.00 9.89 -30.34
N ALA A 324 -28.32 9.53 -31.43
CA ALA A 324 -28.19 10.40 -32.60
C ALA A 324 -29.57 10.84 -33.15
N ASP A 325 -30.54 9.93 -33.20
CA ASP A 325 -31.91 10.24 -33.65
C ASP A 325 -32.63 11.17 -32.69
N SER A 326 -32.53 10.92 -31.38
CA SER A 326 -33.11 11.81 -30.36
C SER A 326 -32.51 13.21 -30.42
N ARG A 327 -31.19 13.34 -30.59
CA ARG A 327 -30.52 14.64 -30.74
C ARG A 327 -30.93 15.37 -32.02
N LYS A 328 -31.13 14.65 -33.12
CA LYS A 328 -31.66 15.20 -34.37
C LYS A 328 -33.06 15.76 -34.18
N ALA A 329 -33.95 15.01 -33.51
CA ALA A 329 -35.29 15.48 -33.17
C ALA A 329 -35.24 16.69 -32.21
N ALA A 330 -34.36 16.66 -31.21
CA ALA A 330 -34.17 17.75 -30.24
C ALA A 330 -33.69 19.06 -30.88
N ALA A 331 -33.01 18.99 -32.03
CA ALA A 331 -32.58 20.15 -32.81
C ALA A 331 -33.75 20.86 -33.52
N GLU A 332 -34.83 20.13 -33.83
CA GLU A 332 -36.05 20.70 -34.40
C GLU A 332 -36.94 21.31 -33.30
N ALA A 333 -37.16 20.55 -32.22
CA ALA A 333 -37.89 21.00 -31.04
C ALA A 333 -37.43 20.25 -29.78
N PRO A 334 -37.45 20.88 -28.58
CA PRO A 334 -37.15 20.18 -27.34
C PRO A 334 -37.99 18.91 -27.15
N LEU A 335 -37.36 17.82 -26.70
CA LEU A 335 -38.06 16.57 -26.41
C LEU A 335 -38.76 16.67 -25.05
N ASP A 336 -40.09 16.70 -25.01
CA ASP A 336 -40.87 16.58 -23.77
C ASP A 336 -41.28 15.11 -23.58
N VAL A 337 -40.75 14.46 -22.55
CA VAL A 337 -40.90 13.01 -22.35
C VAL A 337 -41.51 12.72 -20.99
N ASP A 338 -42.62 11.98 -20.99
CA ASP A 338 -43.29 11.55 -19.77
C ASP A 338 -42.65 10.24 -19.25
N LEU A 339 -41.91 10.35 -18.14
CA LEU A 339 -41.36 9.21 -17.39
C LEU A 339 -41.94 9.16 -15.97
N THR A 340 -43.16 9.65 -15.79
CA THR A 340 -43.81 9.79 -14.47
C THR A 340 -44.31 8.46 -13.91
N GLY A 341 -44.58 7.48 -14.78
CA GLY A 341 -45.18 6.20 -14.39
C GLY A 341 -46.63 6.34 -13.92
N GLY A 342 -47.33 7.40 -14.35
CA GLY A 342 -48.69 7.73 -13.90
C GLY A 342 -48.73 8.70 -12.71
N LEU A 343 -47.58 9.04 -12.13
CA LEU A 343 -47.47 9.97 -11.00
C LEU A 343 -47.84 11.41 -11.42
N GLY A 344 -48.86 11.98 -10.76
CA GLY A 344 -49.34 13.35 -11.02
C GLY A 344 -50.55 13.44 -11.97
N SER A 345 -51.08 12.31 -12.44
CA SER A 345 -52.32 12.26 -13.23
C SER A 345 -53.60 12.42 -12.39
N GLU A 346 -53.57 11.99 -11.13
CA GLU A 346 -54.62 12.17 -10.13
C GLU A 346 -54.02 12.64 -8.78
N PRO A 347 -54.79 13.32 -7.89
CA PRO A 347 -54.30 13.74 -6.58
C PRO A 347 -53.96 12.53 -5.68
N ILE A 348 -52.72 12.45 -5.21
CA ILE A 348 -52.25 11.35 -4.35
C ILE A 348 -52.22 11.84 -2.89
N ASP A 349 -52.96 11.17 -2.01
CA ASP A 349 -52.87 11.41 -0.56
C ASP A 349 -51.76 10.55 0.05
N ILE A 350 -50.55 11.11 0.15
CA ILE A 350 -49.38 10.45 0.75
C ILE A 350 -49.63 10.05 2.21
N LYS A 351 -50.47 10.78 2.97
CA LYS A 351 -50.76 10.43 4.37
C LYS A 351 -51.61 9.16 4.45
N ALA A 352 -52.58 9.01 3.55
CA ALA A 352 -53.40 7.81 3.44
C ALA A 352 -52.55 6.59 3.03
N LEU A 353 -51.69 6.74 2.01
CA LEU A 353 -50.78 5.68 1.57
C LEU A 353 -49.78 5.27 2.67
N ARG A 354 -49.32 6.24 3.48
CA ARG A 354 -48.44 5.95 4.62
C ARG A 354 -49.17 5.18 5.72
N ALA A 355 -50.40 5.54 6.04
CA ALA A 355 -51.22 4.79 6.98
C ALA A 355 -51.50 3.35 6.49
N GLU A 356 -51.71 3.17 5.19
CA GLU A 356 -51.85 1.84 4.56
C GLU A 356 -50.56 1.02 4.65
N ALA A 357 -49.41 1.62 4.36
CA ALA A 357 -48.10 0.96 4.51
C ALA A 357 -47.79 0.58 5.96
N GLU A 358 -48.13 1.45 6.92
CA GLU A 358 -47.99 1.18 8.36
C GLU A 358 -48.92 0.05 8.82
N ALA A 359 -50.15 0.00 8.28
CA ALA A 359 -51.09 -1.08 8.55
C ALA A 359 -50.63 -2.43 7.96
N ASP A 360 -50.08 -2.44 6.74
CA ASP A 360 -49.49 -3.63 6.12
C ASP A 360 -48.28 -4.14 6.92
N ALA A 361 -47.38 -3.25 7.34
CA ALA A 361 -46.23 -3.61 8.17
C ALA A 361 -46.67 -4.18 9.54
N ALA A 362 -47.71 -3.61 10.15
CA ALA A 362 -48.29 -4.14 11.39
C ALA A 362 -48.97 -5.50 11.19
N ALA A 363 -49.64 -5.71 10.05
CA ALA A 363 -50.27 -6.98 9.70
C ALA A 363 -49.26 -8.11 9.39
N ASP A 364 -48.16 -7.78 8.72
CA ASP A 364 -47.07 -8.73 8.46
C ASP A 364 -46.32 -9.08 9.76
N ALA A 365 -46.07 -8.11 10.64
CA ALA A 365 -45.55 -8.35 11.98
C ALA A 365 -46.48 -9.25 12.82
N ALA A 366 -47.81 -9.06 12.70
CA ALA A 366 -48.83 -9.89 13.35
C ALA A 366 -48.90 -11.33 12.78
N LYS A 367 -48.66 -11.51 11.48
CA LYS A 367 -48.56 -12.84 10.83
C LYS A 367 -47.28 -13.59 11.23
N GLU A 368 -46.16 -12.89 11.38
CA GLU A 368 -44.92 -13.47 11.93
C GLU A 368 -45.08 -13.90 13.40
N THR A 369 -45.86 -13.17 14.20
CA THR A 369 -46.18 -13.57 15.59
C THR A 369 -47.23 -14.70 15.68
N ALA A 370 -48.10 -14.85 14.69
CA ALA A 370 -49.11 -15.92 14.63
C ALA A 370 -48.57 -17.28 14.11
N GLY A 371 -47.34 -17.32 13.58
CA GLY A 371 -46.69 -18.54 13.04
C GLY A 371 -45.97 -19.43 14.06
N LEU A 372 -46.01 -19.10 15.35
CA LEU A 372 -45.40 -19.90 16.43
C LEU A 372 -46.48 -20.73 17.16
N PRO A 373 -46.39 -22.07 17.26
CA PRO A 373 -47.37 -22.86 18.00
C PRO A 373 -47.23 -22.66 19.52
N LEU A 374 -48.36 -22.39 20.18
CA LEU A 374 -48.54 -22.37 21.63
C LEU A 374 -48.46 -23.77 22.26
N ALA A 375 -47.59 -23.94 23.25
CA ALA A 375 -47.71 -24.93 24.32
C ALA A 375 -47.11 -24.31 25.60
N GLY A 376 -47.80 -24.19 26.74
CA GLY A 376 -49.16 -24.52 27.10
C GLY A 376 -49.63 -23.65 28.26
N ALA A 377 -50.94 -23.57 28.40
CA ALA A 377 -51.64 -22.91 29.49
C ALA A 377 -51.53 -23.69 30.80
N GLY A 378 -51.48 -22.96 31.92
CA GLY A 378 -51.56 -23.55 33.26
C GLY A 378 -51.35 -22.54 34.40
N ALA A 379 -52.14 -21.46 34.42
CA ALA A 379 -52.20 -20.59 35.59
C ALA A 379 -53.32 -21.06 36.52
N THR A 380 -52.95 -21.60 37.68
CA THR A 380 -53.82 -21.67 38.87
C THR A 380 -53.41 -20.56 39.83
N ASN A 381 -54.36 -19.66 40.11
CA ASN A 381 -54.23 -18.60 41.11
C ASN A 381 -54.23 -19.19 42.52
N VAL A 382 -53.25 -18.79 43.35
CA VAL A 382 -53.40 -18.73 44.80
C VAL A 382 -52.83 -17.38 45.25
N ALA A 383 -53.67 -16.61 45.93
CA ALA A 383 -53.30 -15.35 46.57
C ALA A 383 -52.63 -15.63 47.92
N THR A 384 -51.54 -14.93 48.24
CA THR A 384 -51.15 -14.59 49.62
C THR A 384 -50.24 -13.35 49.65
N GLU A 385 -50.40 -12.61 50.73
CA GLU A 385 -49.82 -11.33 51.12
C GLU A 385 -48.29 -11.35 51.29
N GLY A 386 -47.68 -10.18 51.09
CA GLY A 386 -46.51 -9.68 51.85
C GLY A 386 -45.18 -10.44 51.77
N GLY A 387 -44.13 -9.78 51.27
CA GLY A 387 -42.75 -10.12 51.62
C GLY A 387 -41.75 -10.02 50.48
N GLN A 388 -40.71 -9.20 50.68
CA GLN A 388 -39.49 -9.21 49.88
C GLN A 388 -38.85 -10.60 49.89
N SER A 389 -38.38 -11.10 48.75
CA SER A 389 -37.06 -11.76 48.66
C SER A 389 -36.68 -12.09 47.22
N VAL A 390 -35.38 -11.94 46.99
CA VAL A 390 -34.63 -12.28 45.79
C VAL A 390 -34.59 -13.80 45.61
N SER A 391 -34.87 -14.32 44.40
CA SER A 391 -34.49 -15.68 44.02
C SER A 391 -34.22 -15.80 42.51
N LEU A 392 -33.10 -16.45 42.19
CA LEU A 392 -32.61 -16.83 40.87
C LEU A 392 -33.55 -17.84 40.18
N PRO A 393 -33.55 -17.93 38.84
CA PRO A 393 -33.82 -19.21 38.19
C PRO A 393 -32.67 -19.66 37.28
N GLN A 394 -32.24 -20.89 37.55
CA GLN A 394 -31.45 -21.75 36.70
C GLN A 394 -32.15 -22.05 35.36
N SER A 395 -31.37 -21.91 34.30
CA SER A 395 -31.28 -22.74 33.08
C SER A 395 -32.54 -23.38 32.50
N ALA A 396 -32.93 -22.87 31.32
CA ALA A 396 -33.32 -23.71 30.19
C ALA A 396 -32.67 -23.15 28.91
N THR A 397 -31.82 -23.95 28.26
CA THR A 397 -31.19 -23.72 26.95
C THR A 397 -31.80 -24.68 25.91
N PRO A 398 -31.57 -24.50 24.58
CA PRO A 398 -31.64 -23.27 23.78
C PRO A 398 -32.38 -23.48 22.43
N ALA A 399 -33.02 -22.43 21.88
CA ALA A 399 -33.44 -22.39 20.48
C ALA A 399 -32.83 -21.15 19.81
N GLY A 400 -32.11 -21.39 18.70
CA GLY A 400 -31.49 -20.35 17.87
C GLY A 400 -30.10 -19.92 18.34
N ALA A 401 -29.08 -20.75 18.11
CA ALA A 401 -27.69 -20.39 18.34
C ALA A 401 -27.28 -19.24 17.39
N ALA A 402 -27.53 -18.00 17.81
CA ALA A 402 -26.58 -16.94 17.57
C ALA A 402 -25.25 -17.50 18.09
N LYS A 403 -24.34 -17.86 17.19
CA LYS A 403 -23.00 -18.30 17.59
C LYS A 403 -22.49 -17.24 18.54
N ALA A 404 -22.25 -17.61 19.80
CA ALA A 404 -21.60 -16.74 20.75
C ALA A 404 -20.33 -16.21 20.06
N VAL A 405 -20.27 -14.91 19.82
CA VAL A 405 -19.08 -14.27 19.29
C VAL A 405 -18.13 -14.17 20.47
N ILE A 406 -17.17 -15.10 20.52
CA ILE A 406 -16.09 -15.05 21.50
C ILE A 406 -15.08 -14.04 20.96
N LYS A 407 -14.65 -13.09 21.79
CA LYS A 407 -13.57 -12.17 21.42
C LYS A 407 -12.32 -13.00 21.10
N ALA A 408 -11.70 -12.73 19.96
CA ALA A 408 -10.56 -13.51 19.50
C ALA A 408 -9.34 -13.18 20.36
N LEU A 409 -8.73 -14.21 20.95
CA LEU A 409 -7.39 -14.07 21.49
C LEU A 409 -6.40 -13.88 20.33
N PRO A 410 -5.28 -13.17 20.54
CA PRO A 410 -4.12 -13.25 19.67
C PRO A 410 -3.77 -14.71 19.42
N THR A 411 -4.13 -15.21 18.24
CA THR A 411 -3.74 -16.56 17.81
C THR A 411 -2.50 -16.40 16.97
N PRO A 412 -1.32 -16.78 17.48
CA PRO A 412 -0.11 -16.71 16.70
C PRO A 412 -0.20 -17.70 15.54
N VAL A 413 0.00 -17.21 14.32
CA VAL A 413 0.15 -18.06 13.14
C VAL A 413 1.53 -18.68 13.23
N VAL A 414 1.60 -19.99 13.46
CA VAL A 414 2.87 -20.72 13.51
C VAL A 414 3.37 -20.91 12.08
N PRO A 415 4.55 -20.37 11.72
CA PRO A 415 5.07 -20.54 10.37
C PRO A 415 5.45 -22.01 10.12
N HIS A 416 5.22 -22.46 8.89
CA HIS A 416 5.62 -23.78 8.42
C HIS A 416 6.24 -23.67 7.02
N GLN A 417 7.04 -24.66 6.63
CA GLN A 417 7.48 -24.83 5.26
C GLN A 417 6.26 -24.88 4.33
N PRO A 418 6.30 -24.20 3.16
CA PRO A 418 5.20 -24.22 2.21
C PRO A 418 4.86 -25.64 1.79
N HIS A 419 3.59 -25.89 1.48
CA HIS A 419 3.19 -27.18 0.93
C HIS A 419 3.74 -27.34 -0.49
N VAL A 420 4.45 -28.44 -0.74
CA VAL A 420 5.05 -28.75 -2.04
C VAL A 420 4.53 -30.08 -2.56
N ASP A 421 4.04 -30.07 -3.79
CA ASP A 421 3.80 -31.28 -4.58
C ASP A 421 5.05 -31.57 -5.44
N LEU A 422 5.79 -32.63 -5.10
CA LEU A 422 7.04 -33.00 -5.80
C LEU A 422 6.82 -33.28 -7.29
N ALA A 423 5.61 -33.64 -7.72
CA ALA A 423 5.32 -33.84 -9.14
C ALA A 423 5.48 -32.55 -9.96
N ASP A 424 5.17 -31.39 -9.37
CA ASP A 424 5.36 -30.09 -10.00
C ASP A 424 6.85 -29.72 -10.16
N TRP A 425 7.75 -30.41 -9.45
CA TRP A 425 9.20 -30.15 -9.40
C TRP A 425 10.04 -31.27 -10.02
N ALA A 426 9.44 -32.18 -10.79
CA ALA A 426 10.13 -33.31 -11.41
C ALA A 426 11.29 -32.92 -12.35
N GLY A 427 11.33 -31.67 -12.82
CA GLY A 427 12.39 -31.12 -13.66
C GLY A 427 13.68 -30.74 -12.94
N VAL A 428 13.73 -30.79 -11.60
CA VAL A 428 14.92 -30.41 -10.82
C VAL A 428 16.09 -31.37 -11.08
N THR A 429 17.25 -30.80 -11.39
CA THR A 429 18.51 -31.54 -11.60
C THR A 429 19.62 -31.13 -10.65
N ALA A 430 19.51 -29.97 -9.99
CA ALA A 430 20.44 -29.53 -8.95
C ALA A 430 20.45 -30.53 -7.77
N ARG A 431 21.59 -30.58 -7.07
CA ARG A 431 21.73 -31.28 -5.80
C ARG A 431 21.78 -30.25 -4.65
N PRO A 432 21.49 -30.65 -3.40
CA PRO A 432 21.53 -29.72 -2.26
C PRO A 432 22.85 -28.95 -2.12
N GLU A 433 24.01 -29.55 -2.42
CA GLU A 433 25.31 -28.87 -2.35
C GLU A 433 25.56 -27.86 -3.49
N ASP A 434 24.79 -27.93 -4.58
CA ASP A 434 24.86 -26.98 -5.70
C ASP A 434 23.92 -25.78 -5.49
N GLU A 435 23.07 -25.84 -4.46
CA GLU A 435 22.05 -24.82 -4.18
C GLU A 435 22.50 -23.85 -3.09
N ILE A 436 22.13 -22.58 -3.28
CA ILE A 436 22.27 -21.52 -2.27
C ILE A 436 20.86 -21.16 -1.81
N VAL A 437 20.62 -21.32 -0.51
CA VAL A 437 19.28 -21.16 0.07
C VAL A 437 19.23 -19.96 1.01
N ILE A 438 18.10 -19.27 0.98
CA ILE A 438 17.72 -18.29 1.99
C ILE A 438 17.09 -19.05 3.15
N VAL A 439 17.71 -18.99 4.32
CA VAL A 439 17.19 -19.63 5.54
C VAL A 439 16.03 -18.82 6.12
N SER A 440 16.25 -17.52 6.28
CA SER A 440 15.28 -16.56 6.78
C SER A 440 15.67 -15.14 6.43
N VAL A 441 14.69 -14.24 6.59
CA VAL A 441 14.87 -12.80 6.42
C VAL A 441 14.30 -12.11 7.66
N GLY A 442 15.13 -11.32 8.33
CA GLY A 442 14.70 -10.38 9.35
C GLY A 442 14.59 -8.99 8.75
N GLU A 443 13.51 -8.29 9.05
CA GLU A 443 13.16 -7.02 8.40
C GLU A 443 12.70 -6.02 9.47
N LEU A 444 13.10 -4.76 9.30
CA LEU A 444 12.51 -3.65 10.03
C LEU A 444 12.18 -2.54 9.04
N GLY A 445 10.93 -2.10 9.04
CA GLY A 445 10.43 -1.04 8.17
C GLY A 445 9.32 -0.25 8.82
N PRO A 446 8.60 0.61 8.06
CA PRO A 446 7.58 1.47 8.64
C PRO A 446 6.42 0.75 9.32
N TRP A 447 6.22 -0.53 9.01
CA TRP A 447 5.21 -1.39 9.61
C TRP A 447 5.78 -2.37 10.65
N GLY A 448 6.97 -2.13 11.18
CA GLY A 448 7.63 -3.00 12.16
C GLY A 448 8.37 -4.15 11.48
N SER A 449 8.19 -5.37 11.99
CA SER A 449 8.84 -6.56 11.47
C SER A 449 8.30 -6.99 10.10
N GLY A 450 8.98 -7.93 9.46
CA GLY A 450 8.49 -8.55 8.22
C GLY A 450 7.11 -9.21 8.37
N ARG A 451 6.77 -9.70 9.57
CA ARG A 451 5.46 -10.32 9.88
C ARG A 451 4.33 -9.29 9.86
N THR A 452 4.52 -8.17 10.56
CA THR A 452 3.52 -7.09 10.64
C THR A 452 3.42 -6.32 9.33
N ARG A 453 4.54 -6.13 8.60
CA ARG A 453 4.53 -5.55 7.24
C ARG A 453 3.74 -6.40 6.25
N ALA A 454 3.89 -7.73 6.26
CA ALA A 454 3.13 -8.62 5.38
C ALA A 454 1.61 -8.51 5.62
N GLN A 455 1.18 -8.38 6.88
CA GLN A 455 -0.22 -8.13 7.21
C GLN A 455 -0.71 -6.80 6.66
N ALA A 456 0.05 -5.72 6.88
CA ALA A 456 -0.29 -4.41 6.34
C ALA A 456 -0.34 -4.40 4.81
N GLU A 457 0.61 -5.08 4.13
CA GLU A 457 0.67 -5.16 2.68
C GLU A 457 -0.55 -5.91 2.07
N LEU A 458 -1.03 -6.95 2.75
CA LEU A 458 -2.21 -7.71 2.33
C LEU A 458 -3.54 -7.11 2.82
N GLY A 459 -3.50 -6.26 3.85
CA GLY A 459 -4.65 -5.71 4.56
C GLY A 459 -4.93 -4.23 4.31
N ILE A 460 -4.04 -3.47 3.67
CA ILE A 460 -4.26 -2.06 3.36
C ILE A 460 -5.29 -1.85 2.26
N HIS A 461 -6.26 -0.98 2.53
CA HIS A 461 -7.34 -0.63 1.61
C HIS A 461 -7.14 0.77 1.00
N PRO A 462 -7.67 1.05 -0.20
CA PRO A 462 -7.55 2.36 -0.85
C PRO A 462 -8.18 3.56 -0.10
N ASP A 463 -8.90 3.33 0.99
CA ASP A 463 -9.45 4.36 1.87
C ASP A 463 -8.56 4.70 3.06
N GLY A 464 -7.43 4.01 3.22
CA GLY A 464 -6.48 4.21 4.30
C GLY A 464 -6.68 3.30 5.51
N THR A 465 -7.77 2.53 5.54
CA THR A 465 -7.96 1.48 6.56
C THR A 465 -7.00 0.32 6.31
N VAL A 466 -6.61 -0.37 7.37
CA VAL A 466 -5.66 -1.49 7.29
C VAL A 466 -6.19 -2.61 8.17
N ASP A 467 -6.39 -3.79 7.59
CA ASP A 467 -6.74 -4.98 8.36
C ASP A 467 -5.47 -5.58 8.98
N LEU A 468 -5.44 -5.69 10.31
CA LEU A 468 -4.42 -6.41 11.07
C LEU A 468 -5.07 -7.48 11.96
N ASN A 469 -4.41 -8.63 12.12
CA ASN A 469 -4.86 -9.63 13.08
C ASN A 469 -4.42 -9.25 14.52
N ALA A 470 -5.03 -9.90 15.51
CA ALA A 470 -4.76 -9.61 16.93
C ALA A 470 -3.28 -9.82 17.33
N GLY A 471 -2.59 -10.78 16.71
CA GLY A 471 -1.16 -11.02 16.93
C GLY A 471 -0.27 -9.87 16.44
N ALA A 472 -0.55 -9.31 15.25
CA ALA A 472 0.19 -8.16 14.74
C ALA A 472 -0.08 -6.90 15.56
N VAL A 473 -1.33 -6.68 15.98
CA VAL A 473 -1.65 -5.55 16.86
C VAL A 473 -0.87 -5.67 18.17
N LEU A 474 -0.80 -6.87 18.76
CA LEU A 474 -0.02 -7.13 19.96
C LEU A 474 1.49 -6.92 19.74
N GLU A 475 2.07 -7.47 18.67
CA GLU A 475 3.50 -7.30 18.34
C GLU A 475 3.85 -5.82 18.13
N LEU A 476 3.00 -5.06 17.43
CA LEU A 476 3.20 -3.61 17.24
C LEU A 476 3.04 -2.85 18.56
N ALA A 477 1.98 -3.10 19.32
CA ALA A 477 1.75 -2.42 20.60
C ALA A 477 2.87 -2.70 21.60
N TRP A 478 3.40 -3.93 21.63
CA TRP A 478 4.58 -4.26 22.42
C TRP A 478 5.81 -3.49 21.94
N ASN A 479 6.14 -3.54 20.65
CA ASN A 479 7.29 -2.84 20.10
C ASN A 479 7.22 -1.32 20.32
N MET A 480 6.03 -0.72 20.25
CA MET A 480 5.78 0.71 20.44
C MET A 480 5.75 1.15 21.93
N GLY A 481 5.95 0.24 22.87
CA GLY A 481 5.90 0.56 24.31
C GLY A 481 4.49 0.78 24.87
N LEU A 482 3.43 0.53 24.09
CA LEU A 482 2.04 0.72 24.53
C LEU A 482 1.58 -0.38 25.49
N LEU A 483 2.18 -1.57 25.36
CA LEU A 483 1.93 -2.71 26.22
C LEU A 483 3.24 -3.32 26.70
N THR A 484 3.24 -3.77 27.94
CA THR A 484 4.33 -4.52 28.56
C THR A 484 3.76 -5.67 29.37
N TRP A 485 4.37 -6.85 29.28
CA TRP A 485 4.00 -7.97 30.12
C TRP A 485 4.55 -7.80 31.55
N ALA A 486 3.76 -8.17 32.55
CA ALA A 486 4.25 -8.32 33.92
C ALA A 486 3.63 -9.55 34.58
N ASP A 487 4.44 -10.31 35.34
CA ASP A 487 3.96 -11.46 36.13
C ASP A 487 3.32 -11.04 37.47
N SER A 488 3.56 -9.81 37.92
CA SER A 488 3.07 -9.25 39.19
C SER A 488 2.42 -7.87 38.94
N PRO A 489 1.28 -7.53 39.59
CA PRO A 489 0.56 -8.28 40.62
C PRO A 489 -0.24 -9.49 40.09
N LYS A 490 -0.56 -9.52 38.79
CA LYS A 490 -1.19 -10.65 38.10
C LYS A 490 -0.53 -10.85 36.73
N PRO A 491 -0.22 -12.09 36.29
CA PRO A 491 0.32 -12.32 34.95
C PRO A 491 -0.61 -11.79 33.86
N GLY A 492 -0.10 -10.91 33.01
CA GLY A 492 -0.83 -10.36 31.87
C GLY A 492 -0.15 -9.16 31.23
N TRP A 493 -0.84 -8.60 30.23
CA TRP A 493 -0.44 -7.37 29.55
C TRP A 493 -0.91 -6.15 30.33
N TYR A 494 -0.03 -5.18 30.53
CA TYR A 494 -0.30 -3.92 31.20
C TYR A 494 -0.09 -2.75 30.26
N ASP A 495 -0.98 -1.77 30.35
CA ASP A 495 -0.84 -0.50 29.65
C ASP A 495 0.21 0.41 30.32
N THR A 496 0.46 1.57 29.73
CA THR A 496 1.43 2.56 30.23
C THR A 496 1.08 3.15 31.60
N ASP A 497 -0.19 3.07 32.00
CA ASP A 497 -0.68 3.53 33.31
C ASP A 497 -0.62 2.42 34.37
N GLY A 498 -0.18 1.21 34.00
CA GLY A 498 -0.06 0.05 34.89
C GLY A 498 -1.39 -0.68 35.12
N ASN A 499 -2.39 -0.49 34.25
CA ASN A 499 -3.64 -1.26 34.30
C ASN A 499 -3.53 -2.54 33.48
N LEU A 500 -4.10 -3.63 34.02
CA LEU A 500 -4.18 -4.91 33.32
C LEU A 500 -5.15 -4.81 32.13
N VAL A 501 -4.69 -5.17 30.94
CA VAL A 501 -5.48 -5.28 29.73
C VAL A 501 -5.74 -6.76 29.42
N PRO A 502 -7.02 -7.20 29.41
CA PRO A 502 -7.37 -8.54 28.94
C PRO A 502 -6.91 -8.76 27.49
N GLU A 503 -6.33 -9.92 27.22
CA GLU A 503 -5.68 -10.19 25.94
C GLU A 503 -6.67 -10.13 24.76
N GLU A 504 -7.90 -10.57 24.99
CA GLU A 504 -9.01 -10.53 24.04
C GLU A 504 -9.51 -9.11 23.70
N ASP A 505 -9.10 -8.10 24.48
CA ASP A 505 -9.45 -6.70 24.25
C ASP A 505 -8.34 -5.92 23.51
N ILE A 506 -7.13 -6.47 23.41
CA ILE A 506 -5.95 -5.75 22.89
C ILE A 506 -6.18 -5.31 21.44
N ALA A 507 -6.68 -6.20 20.59
CA ALA A 507 -6.92 -5.90 19.19
C ALA A 507 -7.88 -4.71 19.02
N ASP A 508 -9.04 -4.76 19.67
CA ASP A 508 -10.06 -3.69 19.57
C ASP A 508 -9.58 -2.36 20.18
N ARG A 509 -8.77 -2.41 21.26
CA ARG A 509 -8.29 -1.20 21.97
C ARG A 509 -7.16 -0.49 21.23
N TYR A 510 -6.20 -1.24 20.67
CA TYR A 510 -4.95 -0.68 20.15
C TYR A 510 -4.84 -0.67 18.63
N HIS A 511 -5.73 -1.33 17.88
CA HIS A 511 -5.67 -1.41 16.42
C HIS A 511 -5.47 -0.04 15.74
N ASP A 512 -6.37 0.91 16.03
CA ASP A 512 -6.33 2.23 15.38
C ASP A 512 -5.08 3.02 15.77
N GLU A 513 -4.62 2.85 17.01
CA GLU A 513 -3.41 3.50 17.51
C GLU A 513 -2.15 2.96 16.81
N VAL A 514 -2.00 1.64 16.70
CA VAL A 514 -0.83 1.05 16.02
C VAL A 514 -0.83 1.37 14.53
N VAL A 515 -1.99 1.44 13.88
CA VAL A 515 -2.12 1.82 12.45
C VAL A 515 -1.80 3.30 12.23
N ALA A 516 -2.17 4.18 13.17
CA ALA A 516 -1.82 5.60 13.12
C ALA A 516 -0.32 5.85 13.30
N ARG A 517 0.33 5.07 14.18
CA ARG A 517 1.76 5.15 14.50
C ARG A 517 2.68 4.43 13.52
N SER A 518 2.13 3.80 12.48
CA SER A 518 2.87 2.96 11.52
C SER A 518 2.71 3.42 10.07
N GLY A 519 3.63 2.95 9.23
CA GLY A 519 3.61 3.14 7.79
C GLY A 519 4.08 4.53 7.35
N ILE A 520 3.72 4.86 6.11
CA ILE A 520 3.92 6.18 5.54
C ILE A 520 3.00 7.18 6.24
N ARG A 521 3.59 8.22 6.86
CA ARG A 521 2.86 9.25 7.59
C ARG A 521 3.65 10.57 7.63
N PRO A 522 3.01 11.69 7.99
CA PRO A 522 3.73 12.93 8.25
C PRO A 522 4.86 12.73 9.27
N PHE A 523 5.94 13.48 9.15
CA PHE A 523 6.97 13.51 10.20
C PHE A 523 6.38 14.17 11.44
N GLU A 524 6.33 13.43 12.55
CA GLU A 524 5.75 13.89 13.83
C GLU A 524 6.83 14.30 14.83
N GLU A 525 7.86 13.45 14.94
CA GLU A 525 9.04 13.65 15.78
C GLU A 525 10.23 13.77 14.84
N GLY A 526 11.14 14.69 15.18
CA GLY A 526 12.16 15.11 14.24
C GLY A 526 13.07 13.97 13.80
N MET A 527 13.56 14.08 12.57
CA MET A 527 14.66 13.27 12.03
C MET A 527 15.98 13.63 12.75
N GLY A 528 15.98 13.54 14.09
CA GLY A 528 16.87 14.26 15.01
C GLY A 528 16.14 15.36 15.80
N ASP A 529 16.89 16.18 16.55
CA ASP A 529 16.34 17.31 17.32
C ASP A 529 15.98 18.54 16.46
N ASP A 530 16.26 18.46 15.15
CA ASP A 530 16.35 19.60 14.24
C ASP A 530 15.10 19.84 13.40
N TYR A 531 14.27 18.81 13.18
CA TYR A 531 12.97 18.98 12.53
C TYR A 531 11.92 19.34 13.57
N LYS A 532 11.51 20.61 13.60
CA LYS A 532 10.44 21.13 14.47
C LYS A 532 9.43 21.92 13.64
N ASP A 533 8.15 21.62 13.83
CA ASP A 533 7.02 22.31 13.20
C ASP A 533 7.06 22.37 11.65
N GLY A 534 7.68 21.38 10.99
CA GLY A 534 7.79 21.36 9.53
C GLY A 534 8.88 22.26 8.95
N ALA A 535 9.81 22.73 9.79
CA ALA A 535 10.92 23.58 9.40
C ALA A 535 12.28 22.92 9.71
N ASP A 536 13.27 23.34 8.94
CA ASP A 536 14.70 23.09 9.16
C ASP A 536 15.37 24.37 9.70
N GLU A 537 16.45 24.20 10.47
CA GLU A 537 17.26 25.30 10.99
C GLU A 537 18.46 25.55 10.07
N GLU A 538 18.45 26.71 9.40
CA GLU A 538 19.52 27.18 8.50
C GLU A 538 20.25 28.37 9.15
N GLU A 539 21.52 28.57 8.81
CA GLU A 539 22.25 29.80 9.16
C GLU A 539 22.20 30.80 8.00
N ALA A 540 21.85 32.05 8.29
CA ALA A 540 21.96 33.15 7.34
C ALA A 540 23.12 34.07 7.70
N GLU A 541 23.92 34.46 6.70
CA GLU A 541 24.97 35.47 6.86
C GLU A 541 24.34 36.87 6.96
N VAL A 542 24.65 37.57 8.05
CA VAL A 542 24.21 38.94 8.31
C VAL A 542 25.43 39.77 8.72
N TYR A 543 25.47 41.03 8.30
CA TYR A 543 26.52 41.96 8.71
C TYR A 543 25.98 42.87 9.81
N LEU A 544 26.75 43.03 10.89
CA LEU A 544 26.38 43.92 11.99
C LEU A 544 26.24 45.36 11.51
N ASP A 545 25.18 46.05 11.92
CA ASP A 545 24.94 47.47 11.65
C ASP A 545 25.48 48.39 12.77
N HIS A 546 25.80 47.82 13.93
CA HIS A 546 26.41 48.50 15.07
C HIS A 546 27.37 47.55 15.81
N ASP A 547 28.23 48.14 16.66
CA ASP A 547 29.19 47.39 17.46
C ASP A 547 28.47 46.55 18.54
N VAL A 548 28.88 45.30 18.70
CA VAL A 548 28.38 44.36 19.72
C VAL A 548 29.54 43.91 20.60
N THR A 549 29.39 44.06 21.92
CA THR A 549 30.41 43.66 22.90
C THR A 549 29.89 42.53 23.79
N PHE A 550 30.72 41.52 24.02
CA PHE A 550 30.46 40.41 24.95
C PHE A 550 31.72 40.03 25.73
N SER A 551 31.56 39.44 26.90
CA SER A 551 32.67 39.10 27.81
C SER A 551 33.07 37.64 27.67
N VAL A 552 34.37 37.36 27.76
CA VAL A 552 34.94 36.01 27.76
C VAL A 552 35.94 35.83 28.92
N PRO A 553 36.12 34.61 29.46
CA PRO A 553 36.83 34.43 30.73
C PRO A 553 38.34 34.69 30.68
N THR A 554 38.96 34.62 29.49
CA THR A 554 40.42 34.72 29.35
C THR A 554 40.86 35.51 28.12
N GLU A 555 42.06 36.11 28.19
CA GLU A 555 42.68 36.82 27.05
C GLU A 555 42.87 35.89 25.85
N GLN A 556 43.18 34.61 26.10
CA GLN A 556 43.43 33.64 25.05
C GLN A 556 42.19 33.44 24.19
N VAL A 557 41.02 33.24 24.81
CA VAL A 557 39.74 33.12 24.10
C VAL A 557 39.42 34.42 23.35
N ALA A 558 39.65 35.58 23.97
CA ALA A 558 39.42 36.88 23.31
C ALA A 558 40.27 37.05 22.04
N ARG A 559 41.55 36.62 22.08
CA ARG A 559 42.45 36.64 20.92
C ARG A 559 42.05 35.66 19.82
N GLU A 560 41.36 34.57 20.13
CA GLU A 560 40.82 33.65 19.12
C GLU A 560 39.73 34.33 18.29
N TYR A 561 38.85 35.12 18.91
CA TYR A 561 37.86 35.94 18.18
C TYR A 561 38.50 37.00 17.28
N VAL A 562 39.60 37.62 17.71
CA VAL A 562 40.35 38.56 16.86
C VAL A 562 40.90 37.86 15.62
N LYS A 563 41.48 36.66 15.77
CA LYS A 563 42.02 35.89 14.63
C LYS A 563 40.96 35.50 13.61
N LEU A 564 39.69 35.36 14.01
CA LEU A 564 38.59 35.04 13.09
C LEU A 564 38.22 36.21 12.17
N ASP A 565 38.36 37.46 12.64
CA ASP A 565 38.06 38.68 11.87
C ASP A 565 38.86 39.86 12.43
N GLU A 566 40.16 39.90 12.11
CA GLU A 566 41.09 40.91 12.64
C GLU A 566 40.70 42.34 12.24
N ALA A 567 40.01 42.48 11.10
CA ALA A 567 39.60 43.77 10.56
C ALA A 567 38.42 44.39 11.34
N HIS A 568 37.56 43.57 11.96
CA HIS A 568 36.34 44.05 12.64
C HIS A 568 36.19 43.53 14.07
N THR A 569 37.27 43.10 14.74
CA THR A 569 37.22 42.64 16.14
C THR A 569 38.29 43.32 16.99
N SER A 570 37.90 43.92 18.10
CA SER A 570 38.81 44.46 19.12
C SER A 570 38.55 43.81 20.48
N ILE A 571 39.56 43.83 21.36
CA ILE A 571 39.48 43.26 22.71
C ILE A 571 39.98 44.23 23.76
N ALA A 572 39.34 44.25 24.92
CA ALA A 572 39.75 45.05 26.08
C ALA A 572 39.57 44.23 27.36
N ARG A 573 40.49 44.40 28.31
CA ARG A 573 40.33 43.80 29.64
C ARG A 573 39.31 44.62 30.44
N ASP A 574 38.41 43.93 31.12
CA ASP A 574 37.56 44.54 32.13
C ASP A 574 38.20 44.38 33.52
N ASP A 575 38.62 45.51 34.09
CA ASP A 575 39.33 45.53 35.38
C ASP A 575 38.39 45.24 36.58
N GLU A 576 37.06 45.39 36.42
CA GLU A 576 36.08 45.11 37.49
C GLU A 576 35.71 43.63 37.58
N SER A 577 35.44 42.97 36.45
CA SER A 577 35.09 41.55 36.40
C SER A 577 36.33 40.64 36.30
N GLY A 578 37.45 41.16 35.80
CA GLY A 578 38.64 40.38 35.47
C GLY A 578 38.53 39.60 34.14
N GLU A 579 37.40 39.71 33.45
CA GLU A 579 37.14 39.09 32.14
C GLU A 579 37.68 39.96 30.98
N TRP A 580 37.56 39.47 29.75
CA TRP A 580 37.93 40.20 28.54
C TRP A 580 36.70 40.49 27.70
N ASN A 581 36.48 41.76 27.37
CA ASN A 581 35.43 42.19 26.45
C ASN A 581 35.92 42.07 25.01
N VAL A 582 35.18 41.32 24.20
CA VAL A 582 35.34 41.21 22.75
C VAL A 582 34.30 42.11 22.09
N THR A 583 34.73 43.08 21.30
CA THR A 583 33.85 43.95 20.51
C THR A 583 33.95 43.58 19.04
N ARG A 584 32.84 43.12 18.48
CA ARG A 584 32.64 42.94 17.04
C ARG A 584 32.08 44.24 16.47
N HIS A 585 32.80 44.86 15.54
CA HIS A 585 32.43 46.16 14.99
C HIS A 585 31.36 46.03 13.90
N ALA A 586 30.65 47.14 13.64
CA ALA A 586 29.76 47.25 12.48
C ALA A 586 30.50 46.84 11.18
N GLY A 587 29.83 46.06 10.34
CA GLY A 587 30.39 45.43 9.14
C GLY A 587 30.99 44.05 9.38
N SER A 588 31.11 43.58 10.62
CA SER A 588 31.51 42.20 10.89
C SER A 588 30.41 41.22 10.48
N MET A 589 30.79 40.14 9.81
CA MET A 589 29.86 39.06 9.45
C MET A 589 29.56 38.22 10.70
N ILE A 590 28.28 37.99 10.93
CA ILE A 590 27.75 37.03 11.89
C ILE A 590 26.81 36.05 11.18
N ARG A 591 26.57 34.92 11.82
CA ARG A 591 25.58 33.95 11.37
C ARG A 591 24.42 33.95 12.34
N VAL A 592 23.21 34.00 11.80
CA VAL A 592 21.98 34.05 12.59
C VAL A 592 21.11 32.86 12.20
N PRO A 593 20.63 32.06 13.16
CA PRO A 593 19.70 30.97 12.88
C PRO A 593 18.41 31.50 12.25
N ARG A 594 17.91 30.78 11.24
CA ARG A 594 16.67 31.03 10.54
C ARG A 594 15.95 29.70 10.32
N ARG A 595 14.61 29.71 10.39
CA ARG A 595 13.79 28.56 10.02
C ARG A 595 13.36 28.60 8.57
N ALA A 596 13.58 27.51 7.84
CA ALA A 596 13.14 27.32 6.46
C ALA A 596 12.06 26.24 6.40
N ALA A 597 10.93 26.54 5.74
CA ALA A 597 9.84 25.57 5.61
C ALA A 597 10.23 24.41 4.69
N MET A 598 10.09 23.18 5.18
CA MET A 598 10.39 21.99 4.39
C MET A 598 9.30 21.73 3.36
N THR A 599 9.72 21.33 2.16
CA THR A 599 8.81 20.95 1.07
C THR A 599 8.39 19.48 1.12
N ARG A 600 9.10 18.68 1.93
CA ARG A 600 8.89 17.24 2.13
C ARG A 600 8.66 17.02 3.62
N THR A 601 7.44 16.62 3.94
CA THR A 601 6.94 16.53 5.33
C THR A 601 6.34 15.16 5.65
N VAL A 602 6.48 14.19 4.74
CA VAL A 602 5.92 12.84 4.84
C VAL A 602 7.04 11.85 4.47
N GLY A 603 7.13 10.75 5.21
CA GLY A 603 8.11 9.69 4.98
C GLY A 603 7.67 8.35 5.57
N GLY A 604 8.33 7.27 5.16
CA GLY A 604 8.20 5.96 5.80
C GLY A 604 9.04 5.92 7.06
N GLN A 605 8.39 5.95 8.22
CA GLN A 605 9.09 6.00 9.52
C GLN A 605 8.83 4.70 10.26
N PHE A 606 9.83 4.16 10.97
CA PHE A 606 9.61 3.04 11.89
C PHE A 606 8.42 3.31 12.82
N PRO A 607 7.71 2.27 13.29
CA PRO A 607 6.64 2.43 14.27
C PRO A 607 7.02 3.39 15.39
N LYS A 608 6.18 4.39 15.66
CA LYS A 608 6.46 5.38 16.70
C LYS A 608 6.61 4.72 18.06
N GLY A 609 7.73 4.95 18.74
CA GLY A 609 8.05 4.34 20.03
C GLY A 609 8.70 2.97 19.93
N PHE A 610 9.14 2.54 18.75
CA PHE A 610 9.90 1.29 18.59
C PHE A 610 11.19 1.33 19.44
N ASP A 611 11.34 0.36 20.35
CA ASP A 611 12.43 0.33 21.34
C ASP A 611 13.35 -0.90 21.15
N PRO A 612 14.65 -0.72 20.82
CA PRO A 612 15.60 -1.81 20.66
C PRO A 612 15.89 -2.55 21.98
N VAL A 613 15.68 -1.92 23.15
CA VAL A 613 15.91 -2.56 24.45
C VAL A 613 14.92 -3.70 24.69
N LYS A 614 13.70 -3.61 24.15
CA LYS A 614 12.71 -4.70 24.20
C LYS A 614 13.18 -5.97 23.49
N TRP A 615 14.13 -5.85 22.56
CA TRP A 615 14.76 -6.98 21.88
C TRP A 615 15.96 -7.56 22.65
N GLY A 616 16.21 -7.09 23.87
CA GLY A 616 17.30 -7.55 24.74
C GLY A 616 18.64 -6.86 24.48
N ILE A 617 18.67 -5.84 23.61
CA ILE A 617 19.90 -5.08 23.37
C ILE A 617 20.23 -4.25 24.62
N PRO A 618 21.47 -4.32 25.15
CA PRO A 618 21.84 -3.62 26.37
C PRO A 618 21.69 -2.10 26.25
N ALA A 619 21.13 -1.46 27.28
CA ALA A 619 20.95 0.00 27.30
C ALA A 619 22.27 0.78 27.15
N SER A 620 23.40 0.21 27.61
CA SER A 620 24.73 0.79 27.39
C SER A 620 25.07 0.88 25.90
N MET A 621 24.73 -0.14 25.11
CA MET A 621 24.97 -0.13 23.66
C MET A 621 24.10 0.91 22.95
N VAL A 622 22.86 1.10 23.39
CA VAL A 622 21.91 2.05 22.78
C VAL A 622 22.40 3.50 22.84
N GLY A 623 23.17 3.86 23.87
CA GLY A 623 23.75 5.21 24.01
C GLY A 623 25.01 5.46 23.17
N ASP A 624 25.74 4.39 22.83
CA ASP A 624 27.10 4.49 22.29
C ASP A 624 27.17 4.30 20.78
N VAL A 625 26.30 3.46 20.20
CA VAL A 625 26.36 3.11 18.76
C VAL A 625 25.39 3.93 17.92
N ASP A 626 25.66 4.06 16.62
CA ASP A 626 24.69 4.71 15.72
C ASP A 626 23.35 3.94 15.71
N ARG A 627 22.25 4.69 15.67
CA ARG A 627 20.89 4.13 15.69
C ARG A 627 20.67 3.10 14.58
N ILE A 628 21.24 3.32 13.40
CA ILE A 628 21.14 2.37 12.28
C ILE A 628 21.78 1.01 12.60
N ALA A 629 22.88 0.98 13.37
CA ALA A 629 23.54 -0.24 13.78
C ALA A 629 22.67 -1.05 14.76
N LEU A 630 21.97 -0.38 15.69
CA LEU A 630 20.99 -1.03 16.57
C LEU A 630 19.90 -1.74 15.75
N TRP A 631 19.35 -1.07 14.74
CA TRP A 631 18.34 -1.66 13.87
C TRP A 631 18.88 -2.84 13.05
N ASN A 632 20.14 -2.77 12.62
CA ASN A 632 20.80 -3.89 11.95
C ASN A 632 20.97 -5.10 12.89
N ILE A 633 21.25 -4.87 14.18
CA ILE A 633 21.28 -5.93 15.20
C ILE A 633 19.88 -6.51 15.42
N VAL A 634 18.84 -5.68 15.61
CA VAL A 634 17.45 -6.13 15.79
C VAL A 634 17.01 -7.03 14.63
N THR A 635 17.23 -6.59 13.39
CA THR A 635 16.85 -7.39 12.21
C THR A 635 17.66 -8.67 12.08
N THR A 636 18.92 -8.69 12.52
CA THR A 636 19.71 -9.92 12.56
C THR A 636 19.19 -10.88 13.63
N VAL A 637 18.85 -10.39 14.82
CA VAL A 637 18.20 -11.18 15.88
C VAL A 637 16.90 -11.77 15.35
N ASP A 638 16.04 -10.96 14.73
CA ASP A 638 14.76 -11.41 14.16
C ASP A 638 14.96 -12.47 13.07
N ALA A 639 16.02 -12.37 12.25
CA ALA A 639 16.33 -13.36 11.22
C ALA A 639 16.67 -14.75 11.82
N TYR A 640 17.55 -14.79 12.81
CA TYR A 640 17.91 -16.04 13.50
C TYR A 640 16.73 -16.61 14.29
N LEU A 641 16.04 -15.74 15.04
CA LEU A 641 14.86 -16.08 15.83
C LEU A 641 13.75 -16.67 14.97
N SER A 642 13.42 -16.02 13.85
CA SER A 642 12.35 -16.47 12.94
C SER A 642 12.63 -17.84 12.32
N ALA A 643 13.89 -18.26 12.27
CA ALA A 643 14.31 -19.58 11.79
C ALA A 643 14.53 -20.60 12.92
N GLY A 644 14.35 -20.22 14.19
CA GLY A 644 14.44 -21.12 15.34
C GLY A 644 15.84 -21.65 15.61
N PHE A 645 16.85 -20.81 15.46
CA PHE A 645 18.24 -21.13 15.84
C PHE A 645 18.99 -19.87 16.29
N ASN A 646 20.19 -20.05 16.82
CA ASN A 646 21.07 -18.94 17.23
C ASN A 646 22.44 -19.00 16.53
N PRO A 647 23.25 -17.92 16.56
CA PRO A 647 24.56 -17.91 15.91
C PRO A 647 25.55 -18.98 16.44
N ALA A 648 25.46 -19.36 17.72
CA ALA A 648 26.35 -20.37 18.29
C ALA A 648 26.15 -21.75 17.64
N GLU A 649 24.91 -22.11 17.26
CA GLU A 649 24.64 -23.36 16.52
C GLU A 649 25.39 -23.40 15.17
N ILE A 650 25.54 -22.25 14.50
CA ILE A 650 26.31 -22.15 13.25
C ILE A 650 27.79 -22.35 13.53
N LEU A 651 28.35 -21.69 14.54
CA LEU A 651 29.77 -21.86 14.91
C LEU A 651 30.10 -23.27 15.44
N GLN A 652 29.11 -23.99 15.97
CA GLN A 652 29.23 -25.41 16.34
C GLN A 652 29.25 -26.33 15.12
N ALA A 653 28.69 -25.90 13.99
CA ALA A 653 28.56 -26.69 12.78
C ALA A 653 29.60 -26.36 11.70
N ILE A 654 29.98 -25.09 11.61
CA ILE A 654 30.80 -24.51 10.55
C ILE A 654 32.04 -23.88 11.19
N HIS A 655 33.19 -24.00 10.51
CA HIS A 655 34.42 -23.36 10.96
C HIS A 655 34.21 -21.84 11.03
N PRO A 656 34.61 -21.13 12.11
CA PRO A 656 34.31 -19.70 12.28
C PRO A 656 34.80 -18.81 11.12
N SER A 657 35.89 -19.18 10.44
CA SER A 657 36.40 -18.44 9.26
C SER A 657 35.53 -18.59 8.00
N LEU A 658 34.56 -19.50 8.00
CA LEU A 658 33.61 -19.71 6.89
C LEU A 658 32.23 -19.09 7.17
N VAL A 659 32.11 -18.32 8.25
CA VAL A 659 30.93 -17.51 8.59
C VAL A 659 31.25 -16.05 8.28
N ALA A 660 30.71 -15.56 7.17
CA ALA A 660 31.01 -14.23 6.60
C ALA A 660 29.84 -13.24 6.76
N SER A 661 30.11 -11.95 6.54
CA SER A 661 29.06 -10.93 6.40
C SER A 661 29.30 -10.03 5.19
N THR A 662 28.21 -9.76 4.49
CA THR A 662 28.16 -8.82 3.37
C THR A 662 27.16 -7.68 3.60
N GLN A 663 26.64 -7.53 4.81
CA GLN A 663 25.66 -6.47 5.13
C GLN A 663 26.21 -5.09 4.75
N GLY A 664 25.40 -4.25 4.11
CA GLY A 664 25.79 -2.92 3.65
C GLY A 664 24.86 -1.80 4.11
N THR A 665 25.20 -0.56 3.74
CA THR A 665 24.34 0.62 3.88
C THR A 665 24.51 1.53 2.66
N GLY A 666 23.55 2.40 2.38
CA GLY A 666 23.68 3.39 1.32
C GLY A 666 24.41 4.65 1.79
N PHE A 667 24.14 5.08 3.02
CA PHE A 667 24.70 6.32 3.60
C PHE A 667 25.67 6.09 4.77
N GLY A 668 25.55 4.99 5.52
CA GLY A 668 26.27 4.78 6.79
C GLY A 668 25.53 5.39 8.00
N GLY A 669 26.24 5.61 9.10
CA GLY A 669 25.69 6.17 10.34
C GLY A 669 25.32 7.64 10.20
N MET A 670 24.10 7.93 9.76
CA MET A 670 23.66 9.30 9.46
C MET A 670 23.66 10.23 10.68
N ALA A 671 23.23 9.73 11.85
CA ALA A 671 23.24 10.50 13.08
C ALA A 671 24.68 10.81 13.52
N SER A 672 25.59 9.84 13.36
CA SER A 672 27.01 10.02 13.67
C SER A 672 27.72 10.94 12.68
N MET A 673 27.38 10.88 11.38
CA MET A 673 27.87 11.84 10.39
C MET A 673 27.42 13.26 10.71
N ARG A 674 26.17 13.47 11.13
CA ARG A 674 25.68 14.78 11.58
C ARG A 674 26.50 15.29 12.77
N LYS A 675 26.72 14.46 13.79
CA LYS A 675 27.57 14.82 14.93
C LYS A 675 28.98 15.21 14.51
N LEU A 676 29.57 14.43 13.61
CA LEU A 676 30.94 14.63 13.13
C LEU A 676 31.12 15.95 12.36
N TYR A 677 30.16 16.31 11.51
CA TYR A 677 30.28 17.47 10.61
C TYR A 677 29.59 18.74 11.12
N LEU A 678 28.38 18.63 11.67
CA LEU A 678 27.56 19.78 12.07
C LEU A 678 27.72 20.09 13.56
N ASP A 679 27.51 19.14 14.46
CA ASP A 679 27.62 19.40 15.90
C ASP A 679 29.03 19.84 16.29
N ARG A 680 30.05 19.20 15.69
CA ARG A 680 31.44 19.65 15.82
C ARG A 680 31.66 21.08 15.35
N PHE A 681 31.05 21.48 14.23
CA PHE A 681 31.16 22.82 13.68
C PHE A 681 30.47 23.86 14.57
N LEU A 682 29.34 23.48 15.17
CA LEU A 682 28.58 24.28 16.14
C LEU A 682 29.17 24.24 17.56
N ASN A 683 30.32 23.57 17.74
CA ASN A 683 31.01 23.42 19.02
C ASN A 683 30.15 22.74 20.11
N HIS A 684 29.27 21.82 19.71
CA HIS A 684 28.58 20.90 20.60
C HIS A 684 29.54 19.78 21.05
N GLU A 685 29.26 19.18 22.21
CA GLU A 685 30.01 18.02 22.70
C GLU A 685 29.73 16.79 21.85
N ILE A 686 30.79 16.07 21.44
CA ILE A 686 30.68 14.85 20.63
C ILE A 686 31.51 13.72 21.27
N PRO A 687 31.07 12.45 21.15
CA PRO A 687 31.90 11.30 21.55
C PRO A 687 33.24 11.30 20.82
N THR A 688 34.31 10.89 21.51
CA THR A 688 35.67 10.90 20.94
C THR A 688 35.87 9.87 19.82
N ASP A 689 35.06 8.82 19.80
CA ASP A 689 35.06 7.72 18.84
C ASP A 689 34.00 7.87 17.73
N ILE A 690 33.28 9.01 17.66
CA ILE A 690 32.17 9.23 16.72
C ILE A 690 32.51 8.97 15.26
N LEU A 691 33.78 9.13 14.87
CA LEU A 691 34.24 8.84 13.51
C LEU A 691 33.99 7.37 13.13
N GLN A 692 34.16 6.43 14.06
CA GLN A 692 33.98 5.00 13.77
C GLN A 692 32.51 4.71 13.44
N GLU A 693 31.57 5.30 14.19
CA GLU A 693 30.12 5.07 14.02
C GLU A 693 29.58 5.70 12.73
N ALA A 694 30.29 6.68 12.16
CA ALA A 694 29.97 7.23 10.84
C ALA A 694 30.38 6.31 9.68
N LEU A 695 31.28 5.34 9.88
CA LEU A 695 31.79 4.49 8.80
C LEU A 695 30.73 3.46 8.35
N PRO A 696 30.41 3.36 7.04
CA PRO A 696 29.39 2.44 6.54
C PRO A 696 29.59 0.97 6.95
N ASN A 697 30.84 0.51 7.04
CA ASN A 697 31.15 -0.87 7.39
C ASN A 697 30.94 -1.19 8.88
N VAL A 698 30.93 -0.19 9.76
CA VAL A 698 30.78 -0.39 11.21
C VAL A 698 29.37 -0.84 11.59
N VAL A 699 28.36 -0.43 10.81
CA VAL A 699 26.98 -0.92 10.93
C VAL A 699 26.88 -2.45 10.84
N ALA A 700 27.62 -3.06 9.91
CA ALA A 700 27.72 -4.51 9.77
C ALA A 700 28.69 -5.12 10.79
N ALA A 701 29.75 -4.40 11.17
CA ALA A 701 30.74 -4.88 12.14
C ALA A 701 30.10 -5.14 13.51
N HIS A 702 29.22 -4.26 13.98
CA HIS A 702 28.50 -4.43 15.25
C HIS A 702 27.74 -5.75 15.32
N VAL A 703 27.10 -6.19 14.23
CA VAL A 703 26.42 -7.50 14.16
C VAL A 703 27.40 -8.66 14.31
N MET A 704 28.51 -8.63 13.57
CA MET A 704 29.50 -9.71 13.63
C MET A 704 30.19 -9.76 15.00
N GLN A 705 30.55 -8.60 15.55
CA GLN A 705 31.29 -8.47 16.81
C GLN A 705 30.44 -8.80 18.04
N SER A 706 29.19 -8.33 18.10
CA SER A 706 28.39 -8.38 19.32
C SER A 706 27.43 -9.58 19.39
N TYR A 707 27.06 -10.17 18.24
CA TYR A 707 26.03 -11.20 18.18
C TYR A 707 26.49 -12.51 17.53
N ILE A 708 27.21 -12.45 16.40
CA ILE A 708 27.56 -13.66 15.63
C ILE A 708 28.88 -14.30 16.10
N GLY A 709 29.99 -13.56 16.08
CA GLY A 709 31.33 -14.06 16.44
C GLY A 709 32.06 -14.87 15.36
N GLY A 710 31.75 -14.65 14.08
CA GLY A 710 32.46 -15.27 12.95
C GLY A 710 33.79 -14.58 12.61
N TYR A 711 34.70 -15.34 11.98
CA TYR A 711 36.02 -14.89 11.50
C TYR A 711 36.10 -14.81 9.97
N GLY A 712 34.97 -14.99 9.28
CA GLY A 712 34.94 -14.99 7.82
C GLY A 712 35.03 -13.59 7.20
N ASN A 713 34.94 -13.55 5.87
CA ASN A 713 35.09 -12.32 5.12
C ASN A 713 34.04 -11.26 5.49
N MET A 714 34.51 -10.02 5.63
CA MET A 714 33.70 -8.83 5.88
C MET A 714 33.79 -7.92 4.65
N ILE A 715 32.78 -7.92 3.78
CA ILE A 715 32.72 -7.09 2.56
C ILE A 715 31.42 -6.29 2.53
N GLN A 716 31.49 -4.99 2.75
CA GLN A 716 30.30 -4.15 2.89
C GLN A 716 30.08 -3.31 1.61
N PRO A 717 29.15 -3.71 0.74
CA PRO A 717 28.90 -2.96 -0.49
C PRO A 717 28.21 -1.63 -0.18
N VAL A 718 28.51 -0.63 -1.01
CA VAL A 718 27.80 0.65 -1.07
C VAL A 718 27.38 0.85 -2.52
N SER A 719 26.10 0.67 -2.80
CA SER A 719 25.54 0.69 -4.16
C SER A 719 24.22 1.48 -4.20
N ALA A 720 24.15 2.56 -3.42
CA ALA A 720 22.96 3.40 -3.26
C ALA A 720 21.71 2.53 -3.00
N CYS A 721 20.65 2.70 -3.79
CA CYS A 721 19.39 1.96 -3.64
C CYS A 721 19.50 0.45 -3.93
N ALA A 722 20.58 0.00 -4.57
CA ALA A 722 20.82 -1.39 -4.92
C ALA A 722 21.66 -2.16 -3.88
N THR A 723 22.11 -1.52 -2.79
CA THR A 723 23.03 -2.12 -1.82
C THR A 723 22.59 -3.49 -1.30
N ALA A 724 21.33 -3.66 -0.89
CA ALA A 724 20.83 -4.97 -0.45
C ALA A 724 20.91 -6.07 -1.53
N ALA A 725 20.69 -5.74 -2.80
CA ALA A 725 20.78 -6.70 -3.90
C ALA A 725 22.25 -7.09 -4.17
N VAL A 726 23.17 -6.12 -4.14
CA VAL A 726 24.62 -6.37 -4.31
C VAL A 726 25.19 -7.13 -3.10
N SER A 727 24.69 -6.86 -1.90
CA SER A 727 25.03 -7.63 -0.69
C SER A 727 24.64 -9.10 -0.82
N LEU A 728 23.44 -9.36 -1.35
CA LEU A 728 22.94 -10.70 -1.61
C LEU A 728 23.76 -11.41 -2.70
N GLU A 729 24.14 -10.70 -3.76
CA GLU A 729 25.01 -11.20 -4.82
C GLU A 729 26.38 -11.62 -4.27
N GLU A 730 27.06 -10.72 -3.57
CA GLU A 730 28.37 -10.99 -2.98
C GLU A 730 28.31 -12.16 -1.98
N GLY A 731 27.21 -12.29 -1.24
CA GLY A 731 27.00 -13.41 -0.33
C GLY A 731 26.82 -14.74 -1.06
N ALA A 732 26.00 -14.76 -2.11
CA ALA A 732 25.81 -15.96 -2.95
C ALA A 732 27.12 -16.36 -3.64
N ASP A 733 27.88 -15.41 -4.19
CA ASP A 733 29.14 -15.66 -4.85
C ASP A 733 30.21 -16.20 -3.89
N LYS A 734 30.24 -15.72 -2.64
CA LYS A 734 31.15 -16.27 -1.62
C LYS A 734 30.88 -17.75 -1.35
N ILE A 735 29.60 -18.15 -1.29
CA ILE A 735 29.21 -19.56 -1.09
C ILE A 735 29.57 -20.38 -2.33
N ALA A 736 29.20 -19.89 -3.53
CA ALA A 736 29.49 -20.57 -4.79
C ALA A 736 31.00 -20.79 -5.02
N LEU A 737 31.84 -19.86 -4.57
CA LEU A 737 33.31 -19.94 -4.68
C LEU A 737 33.99 -20.70 -3.53
N GLY A 738 33.23 -21.20 -2.54
CA GLY A 738 33.78 -21.89 -1.38
C GLY A 738 34.57 -20.99 -0.42
N LYS A 739 34.33 -19.68 -0.45
CA LYS A 739 34.96 -18.71 0.49
C LYS A 739 34.21 -18.62 1.81
N ALA A 740 32.93 -19.02 1.83
CA ALA A 740 32.11 -19.09 3.02
C ALA A 740 31.10 -20.22 2.86
N ASP A 741 30.65 -20.77 3.99
CA ASP A 741 29.58 -21.78 4.06
C ASP A 741 28.27 -21.18 4.59
N PHE A 742 28.37 -20.06 5.31
CA PHE A 742 27.24 -19.28 5.81
C PHE A 742 27.55 -17.79 5.70
N VAL A 743 26.59 -17.01 5.18
CA VAL A 743 26.78 -15.58 4.99
C VAL A 743 25.59 -14.80 5.53
N VAL A 744 25.87 -13.79 6.35
CA VAL A 744 24.89 -12.80 6.79
C VAL A 744 24.91 -11.63 5.81
N THR A 745 23.86 -11.53 5.01
CA THR A 745 23.72 -10.53 3.94
C THR A 745 22.62 -9.54 4.28
N GLY A 746 22.47 -8.48 3.50
CA GLY A 746 21.39 -7.51 3.62
C GLY A 746 21.87 -6.07 3.61
N ALA A 747 20.96 -5.16 3.92
CA ALA A 747 21.31 -3.76 4.10
C ALA A 747 20.22 -3.02 4.85
N ILE A 748 20.59 -1.89 5.45
CA ILE A 748 19.67 -1.00 6.14
C ILE A 748 20.08 0.46 5.89
N ASP A 749 19.11 1.37 5.91
CA ASP A 749 19.34 2.83 5.89
C ASP A 749 18.31 3.55 6.76
N ASP A 750 18.72 4.69 7.32
CA ASP A 750 17.90 5.59 8.14
C ASP A 750 17.50 6.84 7.32
N ILE A 751 16.70 7.77 7.87
CA ILE A 751 16.38 9.08 7.28
C ILE A 751 17.00 10.18 8.15
N GLY A 752 17.56 11.22 7.52
CA GLY A 752 17.98 12.47 8.18
C GLY A 752 17.41 13.70 7.48
N VAL A 753 17.44 14.85 8.15
CA VAL A 753 16.99 16.13 7.56
C VAL A 753 17.79 16.44 6.28
N GLU A 754 19.09 16.17 6.31
CA GLU A 754 20.02 16.40 5.21
C GLU A 754 19.67 15.55 3.98
N SER A 755 19.25 14.29 4.16
CA SER A 755 18.84 13.45 3.04
C SER A 755 17.49 13.91 2.46
N VAL A 756 16.52 14.26 3.31
CA VAL A 756 15.21 14.73 2.86
C VAL A 756 15.33 16.01 2.03
N ILE A 757 16.17 16.97 2.48
CA ILE A 757 16.45 18.20 1.73
C ILE A 757 17.25 17.90 0.47
N GLY A 758 18.31 17.10 0.58
CA GLY A 758 19.18 16.74 -0.55
C GLY A 758 18.42 16.10 -1.71
N PHE A 759 17.66 15.03 -1.45
CA PHE A 759 16.82 14.40 -2.46
C PHE A 759 15.69 15.32 -2.95
N GLY A 760 15.22 16.22 -2.08
CA GLY A 760 14.28 17.25 -2.44
C GLY A 760 14.82 18.24 -3.47
N ASN A 761 16.05 18.70 -3.29
CA ASN A 761 16.75 19.60 -4.21
C ASN A 761 17.04 18.94 -5.56
N MET A 762 17.22 17.61 -5.56
CA MET A 762 17.34 16.81 -6.78
C MET A 762 15.99 16.58 -7.51
N ASN A 763 14.87 17.04 -6.94
CA ASN A 763 13.51 16.73 -7.40
C ASN A 763 13.23 15.22 -7.51
N ALA A 764 13.89 14.40 -6.68
CA ALA A 764 13.72 12.95 -6.69
C ALA A 764 12.54 12.50 -5.81
N THR A 765 12.29 13.22 -4.71
CA THR A 765 11.21 12.94 -3.75
C THR A 765 9.94 13.73 -4.03
N ALA A 766 8.79 13.11 -3.72
CA ALA A 766 7.47 13.71 -3.88
C ALA A 766 7.30 14.95 -2.98
N ASN A 767 6.89 16.07 -3.58
CA ASN A 767 6.56 17.30 -2.83
C ASN A 767 5.22 17.12 -2.09
N SER A 768 5.21 17.31 -0.77
CA SER A 768 4.01 17.04 0.04
C SER A 768 2.81 17.90 -0.35
N ALA A 769 3.02 19.21 -0.54
CA ALA A 769 1.94 20.14 -0.87
C ALA A 769 1.32 19.83 -2.24
N GLU A 770 2.14 19.46 -3.23
CA GLU A 770 1.62 19.03 -4.53
C GLU A 770 0.78 17.74 -4.43
N MET A 771 1.17 16.80 -3.58
CA MET A 771 0.46 15.54 -3.41
C MET A 771 -0.89 15.73 -2.71
N TYR A 772 -0.93 16.55 -1.65
CA TYR A 772 -2.19 16.97 -1.03
C TYR A 772 -3.08 17.75 -2.01
N GLY A 773 -2.50 18.64 -2.82
CA GLY A 773 -3.22 19.37 -3.87
C GLY A 773 -3.87 18.47 -4.93
N LYS A 774 -3.38 17.24 -5.10
CA LYS A 774 -3.99 16.20 -5.96
C LYS A 774 -5.07 15.38 -5.24
N GLY A 775 -5.39 15.69 -3.98
CA GLY A 775 -6.37 14.96 -3.16
C GLY A 775 -5.91 13.56 -2.74
N ILE A 776 -4.59 13.39 -2.56
CA ILE A 776 -3.95 12.14 -2.16
C ILE A 776 -3.59 12.25 -0.67
N ASP A 777 -3.99 11.26 0.12
CA ASP A 777 -3.65 11.18 1.54
C ASP A 777 -2.18 10.76 1.72
N ALA A 778 -1.54 11.22 2.80
CA ALA A 778 -0.12 11.00 3.08
C ALA A 778 0.30 9.53 2.91
N ARG A 779 -0.51 8.61 3.44
CA ARG A 779 -0.34 7.15 3.40
C ARG A 779 -0.14 6.59 1.98
N PHE A 780 -0.60 7.31 0.95
CA PHE A 780 -0.54 6.91 -0.46
C PHE A 780 0.28 7.86 -1.34
N PHE A 781 1.20 8.65 -0.75
CA PHE A 781 2.12 9.48 -1.52
C PHE A 781 3.05 8.64 -2.41
N SER A 782 3.51 7.49 -1.90
CA SER A 782 4.19 6.49 -2.71
C SER A 782 3.15 5.69 -3.50
N ARG A 783 3.07 5.94 -4.82
CA ARG A 783 2.02 5.41 -5.70
C ARG A 783 2.59 4.96 -7.05
N ALA A 784 3.52 4.01 -6.98
CA ALA A 784 4.21 3.51 -8.15
C ALA A 784 3.26 3.07 -9.27
N ASN A 785 3.68 3.29 -10.51
CA ASN A 785 2.93 3.05 -11.76
C ASN A 785 1.65 3.89 -11.94
N ASP A 786 1.24 4.69 -10.96
CA ASP A 786 0.06 5.55 -11.11
C ASP A 786 0.40 6.82 -11.92
N ARG A 787 -0.55 7.26 -12.75
CA ARG A 787 -0.40 8.47 -13.57
C ARG A 787 -0.16 9.77 -12.78
N ARG A 788 -0.47 9.80 -11.47
CA ARG A 788 -0.32 10.98 -10.60
C ARG A 788 0.93 10.94 -9.71
N ARG A 789 1.82 9.96 -9.88
CA ARG A 789 3.05 9.82 -9.09
C ARG A 789 3.88 11.11 -9.06
N GLY A 790 4.53 11.36 -7.92
CA GLY A 790 5.18 12.64 -7.62
C GLY A 790 6.70 12.59 -7.52
N GLY A 791 7.30 11.40 -7.59
CA GLY A 791 8.64 11.13 -7.06
C GLY A 791 8.58 10.05 -6.00
N PHE A 792 9.74 9.59 -5.54
CA PHE A 792 9.79 8.59 -4.49
C PHE A 792 9.49 9.19 -3.12
N LEU A 793 9.16 8.33 -2.16
CA LEU A 793 8.99 8.73 -0.77
C LEU A 793 10.11 8.08 0.04
N GLU A 794 10.93 8.88 0.71
CA GLU A 794 12.03 8.37 1.53
C GLU A 794 11.50 7.57 2.73
N SER A 795 12.19 6.50 3.09
CA SER A 795 11.84 5.63 4.21
C SER A 795 13.07 5.22 5.03
N GLN A 796 12.85 4.92 6.30
CA GLN A 796 13.75 4.12 7.12
C GLN A 796 13.51 2.63 6.84
N GLY A 797 14.55 1.81 6.96
CA GLY A 797 14.43 0.36 7.05
C GLY A 797 15.37 -0.45 6.18
N GLY A 798 15.11 -1.76 6.20
CA GLY A 798 15.97 -2.78 5.59
C GLY A 798 15.97 -4.03 6.46
N GLY A 799 17.12 -4.71 6.52
CA GLY A 799 17.31 -5.88 7.36
C GLY A 799 18.35 -6.88 6.86
N THR A 800 18.18 -8.13 7.28
CA THR A 800 19.18 -9.20 7.21
C THR A 800 18.62 -10.42 6.51
N ILE A 801 19.38 -10.99 5.56
CA ILE A 801 19.07 -12.24 4.88
C ILE A 801 20.17 -13.25 5.22
N LEU A 802 19.78 -14.39 5.78
CA LEU A 802 20.70 -15.48 6.12
C LEU A 802 20.83 -16.44 4.94
N LEU A 803 22.04 -16.60 4.41
CA LEU A 803 22.36 -17.50 3.31
C LEU A 803 23.24 -18.66 3.75
N THR A 804 23.00 -19.84 3.20
CA THR A 804 23.89 -20.99 3.35
C THR A 804 23.79 -21.93 2.14
N ARG A 805 24.70 -22.89 2.04
CA ARG A 805 24.65 -23.97 1.05
C ARG A 805 23.55 -24.97 1.43
N GLY A 806 22.82 -25.52 0.46
CA GLY A 806 21.64 -26.34 0.70
C GLY A 806 21.93 -27.62 1.51
N ASP A 807 23.08 -28.26 1.32
CA ASP A 807 23.52 -29.42 2.12
C ASP A 807 23.71 -29.09 3.61
N ILE A 808 24.13 -27.87 3.94
CA ILE A 808 24.25 -27.39 5.32
C ILE A 808 22.87 -27.16 5.92
N ALA A 809 21.97 -26.52 5.17
CA ALA A 809 20.58 -26.37 5.59
C ALA A 809 19.91 -27.73 5.85
N LEU A 810 20.16 -28.70 4.98
CA LEU A 810 19.72 -30.09 5.15
C LEU A 810 20.30 -30.72 6.42
N LYS A 811 21.62 -30.66 6.60
CA LYS A 811 22.31 -31.24 7.76
C LYS A 811 21.77 -30.71 9.09
N LEU A 812 21.64 -29.38 9.19
CA LEU A 812 21.22 -28.68 10.40
C LEU A 812 19.69 -28.64 10.60
N GLY A 813 18.91 -29.06 9.60
CA GLY A 813 17.46 -28.98 9.62
C GLY A 813 16.97 -27.53 9.62
N LEU A 814 17.71 -26.63 8.98
CA LEU A 814 17.33 -25.22 8.87
C LEU A 814 16.14 -25.07 7.91
N PRO A 815 15.19 -24.16 8.20
CA PRO A 815 14.14 -23.84 7.25
C PRO A 815 14.73 -23.23 5.97
N VAL A 816 14.04 -23.42 4.85
CA VAL A 816 14.35 -22.76 3.58
C VAL A 816 13.18 -21.87 3.19
N ALA A 817 13.41 -20.56 3.14
CA ALA A 817 12.42 -19.56 2.74
C ALA A 817 12.39 -19.34 1.21
N GLY A 818 13.49 -19.67 0.52
CA GLY A 818 13.61 -19.63 -0.93
C GLY A 818 15.01 -20.06 -1.40
N VAL A 819 15.14 -20.33 -2.70
CA VAL A 819 16.40 -20.72 -3.34
C VAL A 819 16.85 -19.60 -4.28
N ILE A 820 18.14 -19.25 -4.26
CA ILE A 820 18.72 -18.29 -5.20
C ILE A 820 18.84 -18.97 -6.58
N GLY A 821 17.96 -18.62 -7.51
CA GLY A 821 18.00 -19.17 -8.87
C GLY A 821 18.95 -18.44 -9.80
N PHE A 822 19.05 -17.12 -9.64
CA PHE A 822 20.00 -16.28 -10.36
C PHE A 822 20.17 -14.97 -9.58
N ILE A 823 21.39 -14.43 -9.57
CA ILE A 823 21.65 -13.10 -9.05
C ILE A 823 22.84 -12.51 -9.77
N HIS A 824 22.79 -11.22 -10.12
CA HIS A 824 23.91 -10.44 -10.66
C HIS A 824 23.63 -8.93 -10.53
N SER A 825 24.68 -8.13 -10.47
CA SER A 825 24.61 -6.67 -10.66
C SER A 825 25.19 -6.22 -12.00
N TYR A 826 24.67 -5.10 -12.49
CA TYR A 826 24.97 -4.56 -13.81
C TYR A 826 25.12 -3.04 -13.77
N ALA A 827 25.99 -2.51 -14.64
CA ALA A 827 26.02 -1.09 -14.95
C ALA A 827 25.19 -0.75 -16.20
N ASP A 828 24.79 0.51 -16.34
CA ASP A 828 23.90 0.96 -17.42
C ASP A 828 24.62 1.48 -18.68
N GLY A 829 25.96 1.53 -18.66
CA GLY A 829 26.77 2.12 -19.73
C GLY A 829 26.99 3.63 -19.56
N ALA A 830 27.46 4.29 -20.62
CA ALA A 830 27.79 5.72 -20.56
C ALA A 830 26.54 6.60 -20.52
N HIS A 831 26.41 7.42 -19.48
CA HIS A 831 25.28 8.34 -19.27
C HIS A 831 25.77 9.71 -18.79
N THR A 832 25.00 10.77 -19.05
CA THR A 832 25.33 12.15 -18.62
C THR A 832 24.71 12.54 -17.26
N SER A 833 23.91 11.65 -16.68
CA SER A 833 23.12 11.88 -15.47
C SER A 833 23.21 10.68 -14.53
N ILE A 834 23.87 10.88 -13.38
CA ILE A 834 24.08 9.89 -12.32
C ILE A 834 22.78 9.26 -11.74
N PRO A 835 21.67 10.01 -11.53
CA PRO A 835 20.45 9.44 -10.96
C PRO A 835 19.52 8.78 -12.00
N ALA A 836 19.84 8.85 -13.29
CA ALA A 836 18.98 8.30 -14.31
C ALA A 836 19.05 6.76 -14.32
N PRO A 837 17.92 6.04 -14.21
CA PRO A 837 17.91 4.59 -14.32
C PRO A 837 18.14 4.18 -15.78
N GLY A 838 18.93 3.11 -15.98
CA GLY A 838 19.14 2.53 -17.30
C GLY A 838 18.59 1.10 -17.43
N LEU A 839 19.00 0.45 -18.52
CA LEU A 839 18.55 -0.91 -18.90
C LEU A 839 19.66 -1.96 -18.71
N GLY A 840 20.72 -1.68 -17.96
CA GLY A 840 21.88 -2.57 -17.82
C GLY A 840 21.51 -4.00 -17.39
N ALA A 841 20.57 -4.13 -16.44
CA ALA A 841 20.10 -5.42 -15.95
C ALA A 841 19.33 -6.27 -16.99
N LEU A 842 18.96 -5.72 -18.15
CA LEU A 842 18.45 -6.53 -19.28
C LEU A 842 19.48 -7.59 -19.73
N ALA A 843 20.77 -7.35 -19.48
CA ALA A 843 21.84 -8.32 -19.72
C ALA A 843 21.71 -9.62 -18.91
N ALA A 844 20.82 -9.71 -17.91
CA ALA A 844 20.42 -10.99 -17.33
C ALA A 844 19.87 -11.97 -18.39
N GLY A 845 19.22 -11.45 -19.42
CA GLY A 845 18.74 -12.18 -20.59
C GLY A 845 19.75 -12.33 -21.73
N LEU A 846 21.04 -12.04 -21.52
CA LEU A 846 22.07 -12.16 -22.57
C LEU A 846 22.12 -13.61 -23.10
N GLY A 847 21.82 -13.78 -24.39
CA GLY A 847 21.65 -15.08 -25.04
C GLY A 847 20.19 -15.53 -25.21
N GLY A 848 19.22 -14.72 -24.76
CA GLY A 848 17.79 -14.99 -24.89
C GLY A 848 17.39 -16.27 -24.16
N ARG A 849 16.78 -17.22 -24.90
CA ARG A 849 16.42 -18.55 -24.41
C ARG A 849 17.60 -19.37 -23.90
N ASP A 850 18.81 -19.06 -24.38
CA ASP A 850 20.07 -19.68 -23.93
C ASP A 850 20.82 -18.79 -22.93
N SER A 851 20.15 -17.87 -22.24
CA SER A 851 20.81 -17.03 -21.24
C SER A 851 21.21 -17.83 -19.99
N LYS A 852 22.16 -17.27 -19.21
CA LYS A 852 22.56 -17.85 -17.92
C LYS A 852 21.37 -17.94 -16.97
N LEU A 853 20.53 -16.90 -16.93
CA LEU A 853 19.28 -16.86 -16.17
C LEU A 853 18.41 -18.09 -16.46
N VAL A 854 18.11 -18.35 -17.74
CA VAL A 854 17.25 -19.49 -18.13
C VAL A 854 17.89 -20.83 -17.78
N ARG A 855 19.19 -21.00 -18.01
CA ARG A 855 19.89 -22.26 -17.69
C ARG A 855 19.93 -22.55 -16.19
N ASP A 856 20.16 -21.54 -15.37
CA ASP A 856 20.26 -21.73 -13.92
C ASP A 856 18.87 -22.01 -13.31
N LEU A 857 17.83 -21.30 -13.77
CA LEU A 857 16.44 -21.63 -13.41
C LEU A 857 16.03 -23.04 -13.86
N ALA A 858 16.46 -23.48 -15.05
CA ALA A 858 16.14 -24.81 -15.54
C ALA A 858 16.68 -25.94 -14.65
N LYS A 859 17.86 -25.76 -14.04
CA LYS A 859 18.43 -26.74 -13.07
C LYS A 859 17.54 -26.89 -11.83
N LEU A 860 16.79 -25.85 -11.49
CA LEU A 860 15.82 -25.81 -10.39
C LEU A 860 14.40 -26.16 -10.85
N GLY A 861 14.22 -26.70 -12.06
CA GLY A 861 12.92 -27.11 -12.59
C GLY A 861 11.99 -25.94 -12.94
N VAL A 862 12.54 -24.75 -13.16
CA VAL A 862 11.81 -23.52 -13.49
C VAL A 862 12.06 -23.14 -14.95
N THR A 863 10.98 -22.95 -15.70
CA THR A 863 11.00 -22.40 -17.07
C THR A 863 10.66 -20.90 -17.07
N PRO A 864 10.92 -20.16 -18.16
CA PRO A 864 10.51 -18.76 -18.27
C PRO A 864 9.01 -18.51 -18.01
N ASP A 865 8.15 -19.49 -18.32
CA ASP A 865 6.71 -19.40 -18.09
C ASP A 865 6.30 -19.59 -16.63
N ASP A 866 7.18 -20.20 -15.81
CA ASP A 866 6.94 -20.44 -14.38
C ASP A 866 7.26 -19.20 -13.52
N ILE A 867 7.91 -18.18 -14.09
CA ILE A 867 8.15 -16.89 -13.44
C ILE A 867 6.81 -16.13 -13.39
N ALA A 868 6.10 -16.09 -12.27
CA ALA A 868 4.76 -15.49 -12.25
C ALA A 868 4.77 -14.00 -11.87
N VAL A 869 5.81 -13.55 -11.17
CA VAL A 869 5.80 -12.26 -10.45
C VAL A 869 7.10 -11.49 -10.69
N VAL A 870 6.97 -10.18 -10.83
CA VAL A 870 8.09 -9.24 -10.73
C VAL A 870 7.85 -8.29 -9.55
N SER A 871 8.71 -8.39 -8.54
CA SER A 871 8.84 -7.42 -7.48
C SER A 871 9.76 -6.29 -7.95
N LYS A 872 9.16 -5.25 -8.53
CA LYS A 872 9.87 -4.12 -9.12
C LYS A 872 10.45 -3.20 -8.04
N HIS A 873 11.53 -2.51 -8.38
CA HIS A 873 12.05 -1.42 -7.59
C HIS A 873 11.00 -0.31 -7.43
N ASP A 874 10.26 0.05 -8.49
CA ASP A 874 9.02 0.82 -8.46
C ASP A 874 9.01 1.98 -7.44
N THR A 875 9.87 2.97 -7.68
CA THR A 875 10.07 4.08 -6.75
C THR A 875 9.03 5.18 -6.85
N SER A 876 7.95 5.06 -7.65
CA SER A 876 6.96 6.12 -7.82
C SER A 876 7.54 7.37 -8.50
N THR A 877 8.59 7.19 -9.31
CA THR A 877 9.23 8.26 -10.10
C THR A 877 8.83 8.18 -11.57
N ASN A 878 8.90 9.31 -12.27
CA ASN A 878 8.54 9.37 -13.69
C ASN A 878 9.53 8.63 -14.60
N ALA A 879 10.78 8.46 -14.16
CA ALA A 879 11.84 7.79 -14.91
C ALA A 879 11.91 6.28 -14.60
N ASN A 880 11.90 5.89 -13.31
CA ASN A 880 12.09 4.49 -12.91
C ASN A 880 10.96 3.58 -13.39
N ASP A 881 9.72 3.88 -13.00
CA ASP A 881 8.63 2.91 -13.14
C ASP A 881 8.41 2.47 -14.60
N PRO A 882 8.43 3.38 -15.61
CA PRO A 882 8.35 2.97 -17.01
C PRO A 882 9.61 2.29 -17.54
N ASN A 883 10.82 2.73 -17.13
CA ASN A 883 12.07 2.10 -17.53
C ASN A 883 12.14 0.65 -17.06
N GLU A 884 11.77 0.40 -15.81
CA GLU A 884 11.78 -0.93 -15.23
C GLU A 884 10.68 -1.84 -15.79
N SER A 885 9.52 -1.28 -16.13
CA SER A 885 8.46 -2.00 -16.84
C SER A 885 8.94 -2.47 -18.21
N GLU A 886 9.57 -1.58 -18.98
CA GLU A 886 10.19 -1.89 -20.27
C GLU A 886 11.30 -2.94 -20.15
N LEU A 887 12.15 -2.84 -19.12
CA LEU A 887 13.22 -3.81 -18.85
C LEU A 887 12.65 -5.22 -18.71
N HIS A 888 11.68 -5.41 -17.81
CA HIS A 888 11.12 -6.74 -17.54
C HIS A 888 10.26 -7.25 -18.70
N ASN A 889 9.55 -6.36 -19.41
CA ASN A 889 8.74 -6.76 -20.56
C ASN A 889 9.66 -7.25 -21.70
N THR A 890 10.72 -6.50 -21.98
CA THR A 890 11.72 -6.87 -22.99
C THR A 890 12.44 -8.16 -22.61
N LEU A 891 12.78 -8.32 -21.33
CA LEU A 891 13.39 -9.55 -20.83
C LEU A 891 12.47 -10.75 -21.06
N ALA A 892 11.19 -10.65 -20.71
CA ALA A 892 10.19 -11.71 -20.87
C ALA A 892 10.14 -12.23 -22.33
N HIS A 893 10.08 -11.30 -23.29
CA HIS A 893 10.16 -11.61 -24.72
C HIS A 893 11.48 -12.29 -25.09
N ALA A 894 12.61 -11.75 -24.63
CA ALA A 894 13.95 -12.26 -24.97
C ALA A 894 14.20 -13.68 -24.46
N ILE A 895 13.76 -14.01 -23.24
CA ILE A 895 13.91 -15.35 -22.66
C ILE A 895 12.86 -16.35 -23.18
N GLY A 896 11.93 -15.88 -24.02
CA GLY A 896 10.96 -16.73 -24.70
C GLY A 896 9.77 -17.14 -23.84
N ARG A 897 9.31 -16.27 -22.94
CA ARG A 897 8.02 -16.41 -22.25
C ARG A 897 6.88 -16.46 -23.28
N THR A 898 5.84 -17.24 -23.00
CA THR A 898 4.66 -17.36 -23.87
C THR A 898 3.81 -16.08 -23.81
N ASP A 899 3.48 -15.51 -24.97
CA ASP A 899 2.57 -14.36 -25.09
C ASP A 899 1.25 -14.60 -24.32
N GLY A 900 0.79 -13.57 -23.62
CA GLY A 900 -0.41 -13.66 -22.78
C GLY A 900 -0.20 -14.34 -21.43
N ASN A 901 0.99 -14.88 -21.12
CA ASN A 901 1.31 -15.29 -19.76
C ASN A 901 1.59 -14.03 -18.89
N PRO A 902 0.69 -13.64 -17.97
CA PRO A 902 0.82 -12.39 -17.22
C PRO A 902 2.02 -12.44 -16.26
N LEU A 903 2.73 -11.32 -16.15
CA LEU A 903 3.70 -11.03 -15.10
C LEU A 903 3.04 -10.09 -14.09
N PHE A 904 2.72 -10.62 -12.92
CA PHE A 904 2.11 -9.82 -11.87
C PHE A 904 3.14 -8.92 -11.21
N VAL A 905 2.86 -7.62 -11.21
CA VAL A 905 3.76 -6.60 -10.65
C VAL A 905 3.47 -6.40 -9.17
N ILE A 906 4.50 -6.53 -8.33
CA ILE A 906 4.50 -6.12 -6.92
C ILE A 906 5.27 -4.80 -6.80
N SER A 907 4.61 -3.79 -6.22
CA SER A 907 5.16 -2.44 -5.98
C SER A 907 5.19 -2.14 -4.48
N GLN A 908 6.01 -2.88 -3.73
CA GLN A 908 5.94 -2.89 -2.26
C GLN A 908 6.30 -1.55 -1.60
N LYS A 909 7.07 -0.69 -2.30
CA LYS A 909 7.39 0.68 -1.83
C LYS A 909 6.16 1.58 -1.68
N THR A 910 5.00 1.18 -2.23
CA THR A 910 3.73 1.87 -1.96
C THR A 910 3.23 1.69 -0.53
N VAL A 911 3.70 0.65 0.17
CA VAL A 911 3.39 0.37 1.58
C VAL A 911 4.54 0.80 2.49
N THR A 912 5.78 0.55 2.05
CA THR A 912 6.98 0.73 2.87
C THR A 912 7.71 2.04 2.62
N GLY A 913 7.38 2.81 1.58
CA GLY A 913 8.29 3.85 1.08
C GLY A 913 9.62 3.26 0.58
N HIS A 914 10.59 4.13 0.30
CA HIS A 914 11.89 3.74 -0.25
C HIS A 914 13.01 3.84 0.79
N ALA A 915 13.41 2.69 1.34
CA ALA A 915 14.46 2.57 2.35
C ALA A 915 15.90 2.55 1.79
N LYS A 916 16.16 3.33 0.72
CA LYS A 916 17.48 3.49 0.10
C LYS A 916 18.20 2.14 -0.07
N GLY A 917 19.34 1.93 0.58
CA GLY A 917 20.12 0.70 0.51
C GLY A 917 19.39 -0.55 1.00
N GLY A 918 18.49 -0.43 1.98
CA GLY A 918 17.66 -1.51 2.50
C GLY A 918 16.46 -1.89 1.61
N ALA A 919 16.22 -1.20 0.50
CA ALA A 919 15.01 -1.35 -0.29
C ALA A 919 14.74 -2.77 -0.83
N CYS A 920 15.79 -3.51 -1.22
CA CYS A 920 15.63 -4.85 -1.79
C CYS A 920 15.31 -5.91 -0.71
N ILE A 921 15.55 -5.63 0.59
CA ILE A 921 15.18 -6.54 1.68
C ILE A 921 13.68 -6.79 1.69
N PHE A 922 12.90 -5.71 1.56
CA PHE A 922 11.44 -5.82 1.50
C PHE A 922 11.02 -6.71 0.33
N GLN A 923 11.62 -6.50 -0.86
CA GLN A 923 11.29 -7.23 -2.08
C GLN A 923 11.60 -8.73 -1.94
N VAL A 924 12.78 -9.08 -1.41
CA VAL A 924 13.18 -10.47 -1.16
C VAL A 924 12.26 -11.12 -0.13
N ASN A 925 12.01 -10.47 1.00
CA ASN A 925 11.13 -11.01 2.04
C ASN A 925 9.67 -11.13 1.56
N GLY A 926 9.19 -10.17 0.77
CA GLY A 926 7.86 -10.23 0.15
C GLY A 926 7.73 -11.43 -0.79
N LEU A 927 8.76 -11.76 -1.56
CA LEU A 927 8.77 -12.95 -2.43
C LEU A 927 8.80 -14.26 -1.63
N THR A 928 9.60 -14.36 -0.56
CA THR A 928 9.62 -15.57 0.29
C THR A 928 8.28 -15.77 1.01
N GLN A 929 7.65 -14.69 1.48
CA GLN A 929 6.31 -14.72 2.07
C GLN A 929 5.22 -15.06 1.06
N LEU A 930 5.38 -14.63 -0.19
CA LEU A 930 4.51 -15.04 -1.30
C LEU A 930 4.64 -16.53 -1.60
N PHE A 931 5.85 -17.10 -1.56
CA PHE A 931 6.04 -18.55 -1.68
C PHE A 931 5.34 -19.32 -0.56
N ALA A 932 5.44 -18.82 0.68
CA ALA A 932 4.76 -19.42 1.83
C ALA A 932 3.22 -19.32 1.77
N SER A 933 2.70 -18.18 1.32
CA SER A 933 1.26 -17.86 1.40
C SER A 933 0.45 -18.19 0.15
N GLY A 934 1.08 -18.22 -1.02
CA GLY A 934 0.38 -18.34 -2.30
C GLY A 934 -0.49 -17.10 -2.62
N VAL A 935 -0.13 -15.93 -2.08
CA VAL A 935 -0.85 -14.67 -2.29
C VAL A 935 0.06 -13.63 -2.91
N ILE A 936 -0.37 -13.06 -4.04
CA ILE A 936 0.28 -11.92 -4.67
C ILE A 936 -0.36 -10.64 -4.10
N PRO A 937 0.40 -9.75 -3.45
CA PRO A 937 -0.12 -8.51 -2.91
C PRO A 937 -0.55 -7.55 -4.04
N ALA A 938 -1.35 -6.56 -3.67
CA ALA A 938 -1.82 -5.54 -4.58
C ALA A 938 -1.28 -4.16 -4.23
N ASN A 939 -1.29 -3.26 -5.22
CA ASN A 939 -0.98 -1.86 -5.01
C ASN A 939 -2.27 -1.10 -4.68
N ALA A 940 -2.54 -0.91 -3.38
CA ALA A 940 -3.72 -0.16 -2.92
C ALA A 940 -3.67 1.33 -3.27
N ALA A 941 -2.47 1.88 -3.52
CA ALA A 941 -2.27 3.27 -3.93
C ALA A 941 -2.55 3.52 -5.44
N LEU A 942 -2.71 2.45 -6.22
CA LEU A 942 -2.91 2.51 -7.67
C LEU A 942 -4.38 2.73 -8.04
N ASP A 943 -4.67 3.93 -8.54
CA ASP A 943 -6.00 4.29 -9.03
C ASP A 943 -6.10 4.12 -10.54
N CYS A 944 -5.10 4.64 -11.26
CA CYS A 944 -5.02 4.64 -12.72
C CYS A 944 -3.57 4.40 -13.15
N VAL A 945 -3.32 3.24 -13.74
CA VAL A 945 -2.04 2.91 -14.39
C VAL A 945 -1.68 4.00 -15.39
N ASP A 946 -0.42 4.39 -15.42
CA ASP A 946 0.09 5.36 -16.40
C ASP A 946 -0.08 4.79 -17.82
N PRO A 947 -0.75 5.51 -18.75
CA PRO A 947 -0.89 5.09 -20.14
C PRO A 947 0.43 4.76 -20.85
N LYS A 948 1.56 5.30 -20.39
CA LYS A 948 2.89 4.95 -20.93
C LYS A 948 3.24 3.47 -20.78
N LEU A 949 2.63 2.78 -19.82
CA LEU A 949 2.88 1.38 -19.50
C LEU A 949 2.01 0.43 -20.35
N ALA A 950 1.06 0.95 -21.13
CA ALA A 950 0.17 0.13 -21.96
C ALA A 950 0.90 -0.64 -23.09
N LYS A 951 2.15 -0.26 -23.39
CA LYS A 951 3.02 -0.96 -24.35
C LYS A 951 3.61 -2.27 -23.81
N ASP A 952 3.63 -2.42 -22.48
CA ASP A 952 4.29 -3.54 -21.80
C ASP A 952 3.28 -4.68 -21.61
N ASP A 953 3.13 -5.49 -22.65
CA ASP A 953 2.07 -6.47 -22.85
C ASP A 953 2.05 -7.66 -21.89
N HIS A 954 3.17 -7.97 -21.21
CA HIS A 954 3.18 -8.98 -20.15
C HIS A 954 2.80 -8.43 -18.77
N MET A 955 2.83 -7.11 -18.54
CA MET A 955 2.74 -6.56 -17.19
C MET A 955 1.29 -6.43 -16.72
N THR A 956 1.00 -6.99 -15.54
CA THR A 956 -0.33 -6.92 -14.92
C THR A 956 -0.24 -6.32 -13.52
N TRP A 957 -0.92 -5.20 -13.28
CA TRP A 957 -0.95 -4.52 -11.98
C TRP A 957 -2.20 -4.86 -11.18
N LEU A 958 -2.00 -5.47 -10.01
CA LEU A 958 -3.09 -5.86 -9.13
C LEU A 958 -3.54 -4.69 -8.24
N ARG A 959 -4.87 -4.50 -8.15
CA ARG A 959 -5.52 -3.57 -7.20
C ARG A 959 -6.21 -4.27 -6.03
N LYS A 960 -6.23 -5.60 -6.05
CA LYS A 960 -6.70 -6.46 -4.95
C LYS A 960 -5.79 -7.68 -4.85
N PRO A 961 -5.45 -8.15 -3.63
CA PRO A 961 -4.59 -9.31 -3.48
C PRO A 961 -5.16 -10.52 -4.25
N LEU A 962 -4.29 -11.20 -5.01
CA LEU A 962 -4.66 -12.37 -5.81
C LEU A 962 -4.17 -13.63 -5.11
N ARG A 963 -5.12 -14.49 -4.71
CA ARG A 963 -4.80 -15.81 -4.16
C ARG A 963 -4.70 -16.81 -5.30
N ILE A 964 -3.52 -17.39 -5.47
CA ILE A 964 -3.25 -18.39 -6.50
C ILE A 964 -3.14 -19.81 -5.94
N GLY A 965 -3.07 -19.93 -4.61
CA GLY A 965 -3.08 -21.20 -3.86
C GLY A 965 -1.68 -21.74 -3.55
N GLY A 966 -1.63 -22.89 -2.87
CA GLY A 966 -0.37 -23.53 -2.46
C GLY A 966 0.15 -23.11 -1.07
N GLY A 967 -0.64 -22.36 -0.30
CA GLY A 967 -0.24 -21.89 1.04
C GLY A 967 -1.39 -21.37 1.89
N GLU A 968 -1.05 -20.86 3.07
CA GLU A 968 -1.94 -20.18 4.00
C GLU A 968 -1.43 -18.75 4.23
N ASP A 969 -2.31 -17.75 4.10
CA ASP A 969 -1.93 -16.35 4.31
C ASP A 969 -1.87 -15.98 5.80
N VAL A 970 -1.30 -14.81 6.09
CA VAL A 970 -1.14 -14.25 7.45
C VAL A 970 -2.44 -14.03 8.23
N PHE A 971 -3.61 -14.23 7.60
CA PHE A 971 -4.93 -14.17 8.23
C PHE A 971 -5.56 -15.57 8.38
N GLY A 972 -4.79 -16.63 8.18
CA GLY A 972 -5.24 -18.02 8.27
C GLY A 972 -6.13 -18.47 7.11
N ARG A 973 -6.03 -17.79 5.95
CA ARG A 973 -6.87 -18.10 4.78
C ARG A 973 -6.05 -18.88 3.77
N SER A 974 -6.58 -20.03 3.32
CA SER A 974 -5.99 -20.83 2.24
C SER A 974 -6.89 -20.81 1.00
N ALA A 975 -6.27 -21.02 -0.17
CA ALA A 975 -6.95 -21.21 -1.44
C ALA A 975 -6.39 -22.43 -2.16
N ALA A 976 -7.26 -23.19 -2.83
CA ALA A 976 -6.83 -24.26 -3.71
C ALA A 976 -6.15 -23.67 -4.96
N GLY A 977 -5.04 -24.27 -5.38
CA GLY A 977 -4.29 -23.85 -6.57
C GLY A 977 -2.81 -24.23 -6.46
N LYS A 978 -2.00 -23.75 -7.40
CA LYS A 978 -0.56 -24.06 -7.47
C LYS A 978 0.26 -22.86 -6.96
N PRO A 979 1.32 -23.08 -6.17
CA PRO A 979 2.18 -22.02 -5.68
C PRO A 979 2.95 -21.33 -6.83
N VAL A 980 3.40 -20.10 -6.60
CA VAL A 980 4.38 -19.45 -7.50
C VAL A 980 5.68 -20.21 -7.43
N LYS A 981 6.21 -20.65 -8.57
CA LYS A 981 7.52 -21.31 -8.64
C LYS A 981 8.69 -20.34 -8.59
N ALA A 982 8.59 -19.19 -9.26
CA ALA A 982 9.65 -18.20 -9.27
C ALA A 982 9.14 -16.76 -9.37
N GLY A 983 9.91 -15.85 -8.79
CA GLY A 983 9.71 -14.41 -8.88
C GLY A 983 11.01 -13.68 -9.15
N LEU A 984 10.93 -12.56 -9.85
CA LEU A 984 12.06 -11.66 -10.10
C LEU A 984 12.02 -10.49 -9.14
N ALA A 985 13.18 -10.02 -8.70
CA ALA A 985 13.33 -8.73 -8.02
C ALA A 985 14.42 -7.91 -8.69
N THR A 986 14.17 -6.62 -8.85
CA THR A 986 15.16 -5.65 -9.35
C THR A 986 15.31 -4.50 -8.38
N SER A 987 16.54 -4.01 -8.23
CA SER A 987 16.84 -2.80 -7.46
C SER A 987 17.77 -1.90 -8.25
N LEU A 988 17.36 -0.65 -8.49
CA LEU A 988 18.07 0.30 -9.35
C LEU A 988 18.60 1.47 -8.51
N GLY A 989 19.91 1.57 -8.38
CA GLY A 989 20.62 2.56 -7.59
C GLY A 989 21.23 3.69 -8.41
N PHE A 990 21.41 4.84 -7.78
CA PHE A 990 22.19 5.94 -8.34
C PHE A 990 23.62 5.48 -8.65
N GLY A 991 24.23 6.10 -9.66
CA GLY A 991 25.56 5.71 -10.11
C GLY A 991 25.54 4.50 -11.05
N HIS A 992 24.39 4.24 -11.69
CA HIS A 992 24.21 3.17 -12.67
C HIS A 992 24.50 1.79 -12.09
N VAL A 993 23.87 1.44 -10.96
CA VAL A 993 23.99 0.10 -10.37
C VAL A 993 22.63 -0.57 -10.35
N SER A 994 22.49 -1.66 -11.07
CA SER A 994 21.25 -2.43 -11.21
C SER A 994 21.45 -3.84 -10.67
N GLY A 995 20.84 -4.15 -9.52
CA GLY A 995 20.79 -5.51 -8.99
C GLY A 995 19.61 -6.28 -9.57
N PHE A 996 19.84 -7.51 -10.02
CA PHE A 996 18.82 -8.40 -10.58
C PHE A 996 18.85 -9.74 -9.85
N VAL A 997 17.69 -10.17 -9.32
CA VAL A 997 17.55 -11.40 -8.54
C VAL A 997 16.40 -12.23 -9.11
N ALA A 998 16.61 -13.53 -9.28
CA ALA A 998 15.55 -14.52 -9.49
C ALA A 998 15.52 -15.46 -8.29
N LEU A 999 14.41 -15.46 -7.56
CA LEU A 999 14.17 -16.35 -6.44
C LEU A 999 13.23 -17.47 -6.86
N VAL A 1000 13.53 -18.67 -6.38
CA VAL A 1000 12.76 -19.88 -6.63
C VAL A 1000 12.16 -20.37 -5.31
N HIS A 1001 10.94 -20.90 -5.38
CA HIS A 1001 10.23 -21.49 -4.25
C HIS A 1001 11.05 -22.60 -3.58
N PRO A 1002 10.93 -22.83 -2.26
CA PRO A 1002 11.58 -23.93 -1.54
C PRO A 1002 11.33 -25.35 -2.09
N GLY A 1003 10.38 -25.49 -3.02
CA GLY A 1003 10.07 -26.78 -3.64
C GLY A 1003 11.19 -27.31 -4.54
N ALA A 1004 12.04 -26.42 -5.06
CA ALA A 1004 13.25 -26.82 -5.77
C ALA A 1004 14.21 -27.58 -4.83
N PHE A 1005 14.44 -27.03 -3.63
CA PHE A 1005 15.28 -27.64 -2.60
C PHE A 1005 14.69 -28.97 -2.11
N GLU A 1006 13.39 -29.02 -1.84
CA GLU A 1006 12.76 -30.27 -1.40
C GLU A 1006 12.88 -31.38 -2.47
N ALA A 1007 12.73 -31.02 -3.74
CA ALA A 1007 12.89 -31.96 -4.84
C ALA A 1007 14.35 -32.41 -5.03
N SER A 1008 15.34 -31.53 -4.81
CA SER A 1008 16.75 -31.92 -4.86
C SER A 1008 17.13 -32.85 -3.72
N VAL A 1009 16.65 -32.60 -2.49
CA VAL A 1009 16.82 -33.51 -1.34
C VAL A 1009 16.16 -34.86 -1.61
N ALA A 1010 14.90 -34.89 -2.05
CA ALA A 1010 14.21 -36.14 -2.34
C ALA A 1010 14.93 -36.99 -3.41
N LYS A 1011 15.53 -36.33 -4.41
CA LYS A 1011 16.25 -37.00 -5.49
C LYS A 1011 17.66 -37.47 -5.10
N ALA A 1012 18.38 -36.67 -4.30
CA ALA A 1012 19.76 -36.96 -3.90
C ALA A 1012 19.81 -37.94 -2.70
N ASP A 1013 19.00 -37.67 -1.67
CA ASP A 1013 19.09 -38.33 -0.36
C ASP A 1013 17.84 -39.16 0.00
N GLY A 1014 16.80 -39.09 -0.83
CA GLY A 1014 15.57 -39.87 -0.70
C GLY A 1014 14.44 -39.16 0.07
N GLU A 1015 13.20 -39.63 -0.11
CA GLU A 1015 12.01 -39.06 0.53
C GLU A 1015 12.08 -39.08 2.07
N ALA A 1016 12.72 -40.08 2.66
CA ALA A 1016 12.89 -40.17 4.11
C ALA A 1016 13.75 -39.01 4.66
N ALA A 1017 14.80 -38.61 3.94
CA ALA A 1017 15.64 -37.48 4.32
C ALA A 1017 14.85 -36.16 4.20
N LEU A 1018 14.06 -36.01 3.14
CA LEU A 1018 13.15 -34.86 2.96
C LEU A 1018 12.15 -34.76 4.12
N VAL A 1019 11.47 -35.85 4.48
CA VAL A 1019 10.50 -35.85 5.59
C VAL A 1019 11.18 -35.46 6.90
N ALA A 1020 12.34 -36.05 7.21
CA ALA A 1020 13.10 -35.73 8.42
C ALA A 1020 13.59 -34.28 8.46
N TRP A 1021 14.00 -33.71 7.31
CA TRP A 1021 14.33 -32.30 7.22
C TRP A 1021 13.10 -31.42 7.46
N ARG A 1022 11.97 -31.71 6.79
CA ARG A 1022 10.74 -30.91 6.91
C ARG A 1022 10.21 -30.89 8.33
N GLU A 1023 10.24 -32.02 9.04
CA GLU A 1023 9.88 -32.10 10.46
C GLU A 1023 10.78 -31.21 11.33
N ARG A 1024 12.10 -31.27 11.15
CA ARG A 1024 13.05 -30.42 11.89
C ARG A 1024 12.88 -28.94 11.56
N ALA A 1025 12.75 -28.59 10.28
CA ALA A 1025 12.53 -27.22 9.83
C ALA A 1025 11.25 -26.62 10.42
N ASN A 1026 10.13 -27.37 10.39
CA ASN A 1026 8.87 -26.94 10.99
C ASN A 1026 8.93 -26.84 12.51
N ALA A 1027 9.63 -27.77 13.19
CA ALA A 1027 9.85 -27.70 14.62
C ALA A 1027 10.65 -26.45 15.01
N ARG A 1028 11.66 -26.09 14.21
CA ARG A 1028 12.43 -24.85 14.40
C ARG A 1028 11.58 -23.60 14.21
N LEU A 1029 10.81 -23.50 13.12
CA LEU A 1029 9.90 -22.37 12.90
C LEU A 1029 8.93 -22.17 14.08
N ALA A 1030 8.37 -23.28 14.59
CA ALA A 1030 7.51 -23.25 15.77
C ALA A 1030 8.25 -22.83 17.06
N ALA A 1031 9.49 -23.29 17.24
CA ALA A 1031 10.33 -22.90 18.37
C ALA A 1031 10.73 -21.42 18.33
N GLY A 1032 11.02 -20.89 17.13
CA GLY A 1032 11.31 -19.48 16.89
C GLY A 1032 10.14 -18.57 17.28
N GLN A 1033 8.94 -18.91 16.80
CA GLN A 1033 7.71 -18.19 17.15
C GLN A 1033 7.44 -18.22 18.67
N ARG A 1034 7.59 -19.38 19.30
CA ARG A 1034 7.45 -19.51 20.76
C ARG A 1034 8.46 -18.66 21.52
N ARG A 1035 9.72 -18.64 21.07
CA ARG A 1035 10.78 -17.85 21.71
C ARG A 1035 10.52 -16.35 21.57
N LEU A 1036 9.95 -15.90 20.45
CA LEU A 1036 9.49 -14.51 20.30
C LEU A 1036 8.42 -14.17 21.36
N GLU A 1037 7.39 -14.99 21.49
CA GLU A 1037 6.32 -14.79 22.48
C GLU A 1037 6.85 -14.79 23.92
N GLU A 1038 7.72 -15.74 24.25
CA GLU A 1038 8.41 -15.80 25.54
C GLU A 1038 9.27 -14.56 25.78
N GLY A 1039 9.95 -14.06 24.75
CA GLY A 1039 10.74 -12.83 24.83
C GLY A 1039 9.89 -11.57 25.01
N MET A 1040 8.75 -11.47 24.33
CA MET A 1040 7.80 -10.38 24.55
C MET A 1040 7.25 -10.37 25.99
N MET A 1041 7.15 -11.54 26.61
CA MET A 1041 6.79 -11.72 28.03
C MET A 1041 7.96 -11.56 29.00
N GLY A 1042 9.19 -11.33 28.53
CA GLY A 1042 10.40 -11.26 29.35
C GLY A 1042 10.84 -12.60 29.96
N ARG A 1043 10.34 -13.72 29.44
CA ARG A 1043 10.62 -15.09 29.92
C ARG A 1043 11.79 -15.76 29.18
N ALA A 1044 12.17 -15.24 28.01
CA ALA A 1044 13.33 -15.69 27.24
C ALA A 1044 14.11 -14.49 26.70
N ALA A 1045 15.44 -14.63 26.57
CA ALA A 1045 16.25 -13.61 25.91
C ALA A 1045 16.11 -13.70 24.39
N LEU A 1046 15.88 -12.57 23.71
CA LEU A 1046 15.88 -12.51 22.25
C LEU A 1046 17.32 -12.28 21.73
N TYR A 1047 18.02 -11.34 22.34
CA TYR A 1047 19.45 -11.09 22.16
C TYR A 1047 20.25 -11.66 23.33
N GLU A 1048 21.33 -12.38 23.03
CA GLU A 1048 22.28 -12.92 24.01
C GLU A 1048 23.66 -12.31 23.75
N PRO A 1049 24.22 -11.51 24.68
CA PRO A 1049 25.57 -10.95 24.53
C PRO A 1049 26.64 -12.05 24.44
N ILE A 1050 27.66 -11.84 23.60
CA ILE A 1050 28.83 -12.70 23.57
C ILE A 1050 29.73 -12.42 24.78
N ASP A 1051 29.96 -13.44 25.61
CA ASP A 1051 30.93 -13.39 26.69
C ASP A 1051 32.36 -13.67 26.20
N ASN A 1052 33.31 -12.84 26.63
CA ASN A 1052 34.76 -12.94 26.37
C ASN A 1052 35.18 -13.48 24.98
N ARG A 1053 34.55 -12.97 23.90
CA ARG A 1053 34.79 -13.42 22.51
C ARG A 1053 34.61 -14.94 22.28
N ARG A 1054 33.83 -15.63 23.12
CA ARG A 1054 33.70 -17.11 23.17
C ARG A 1054 34.99 -17.85 23.58
N PHE A 1055 35.86 -17.20 24.35
CA PHE A 1055 37.02 -17.85 24.99
C PHE A 1055 36.84 -17.85 26.51
N ARG A 1056 37.42 -18.85 27.20
CA ARG A 1056 37.45 -18.86 28.67
C ARG A 1056 38.37 -17.74 29.19
N GLU A 1057 38.20 -17.36 30.44
CA GLU A 1057 39.11 -16.44 31.12
C GLU A 1057 40.53 -17.05 31.16
N ASP A 1058 41.55 -16.25 30.84
CA ASP A 1058 42.94 -16.70 30.86
C ASP A 1058 43.33 -17.22 32.26
N GLY A 1059 44.02 -18.35 32.30
CA GLY A 1059 44.38 -19.02 33.55
C GLY A 1059 43.30 -19.97 34.10
N THR A 1060 42.15 -20.11 33.44
CA THR A 1060 41.16 -21.15 33.76
C THR A 1060 41.83 -22.53 33.75
N ARG A 1061 41.61 -23.33 34.82
CA ARG A 1061 42.21 -24.67 34.91
C ARG A 1061 41.44 -25.66 34.05
N LEU A 1062 42.12 -26.29 33.09
CA LEU A 1062 41.53 -27.32 32.23
C LEU A 1062 41.57 -28.70 32.89
N ALA A 1063 40.79 -29.63 32.34
CA ALA A 1063 40.64 -30.99 32.89
C ALA A 1063 41.94 -31.79 32.89
N ASP A 1064 42.88 -31.46 31.99
CA ASP A 1064 44.21 -32.04 31.89
C ASP A 1064 45.23 -31.40 32.87
N GLY A 1065 44.80 -30.40 33.65
CA GLY A 1065 45.62 -29.69 34.62
C GLY A 1065 46.39 -28.49 34.06
N THR A 1066 46.30 -28.21 32.76
CA THR A 1066 46.89 -27.03 32.13
C THR A 1066 46.04 -25.78 32.37
N ARG A 1067 46.54 -24.63 31.92
CA ARG A 1067 45.90 -23.32 32.04
C ARG A 1067 45.47 -22.88 30.66
N TYR A 1068 44.22 -22.44 30.54
CA TYR A 1068 43.67 -21.91 29.30
C TYR A 1068 44.37 -20.59 28.94
N ASP A 1069 44.76 -20.46 27.68
CA ASP A 1069 45.32 -19.26 27.07
C ASP A 1069 44.50 -18.96 25.81
N ALA A 1070 43.67 -17.93 25.87
CA ALA A 1070 42.76 -17.58 24.79
C ALA A 1070 43.50 -17.27 23.49
N HIS A 1071 44.70 -16.69 23.57
CA HIS A 1071 45.47 -16.33 22.39
C HIS A 1071 46.05 -17.56 21.67
N GLU A 1072 46.55 -18.54 22.41
CA GLU A 1072 47.01 -19.81 21.81
C GLU A 1072 45.85 -20.65 21.27
N VAL A 1073 44.72 -20.70 21.98
CA VAL A 1073 43.51 -21.38 21.50
C VAL A 1073 42.97 -20.73 20.22
N GLU A 1074 42.94 -19.40 20.15
CA GLU A 1074 42.50 -18.67 18.94
C GLU A 1074 43.37 -19.02 17.73
N LYS A 1075 44.71 -19.07 17.90
CA LYS A 1075 45.63 -19.46 16.83
C LYS A 1075 45.44 -20.91 16.40
N ALA A 1076 45.28 -21.84 17.36
CA ALA A 1076 45.04 -23.25 17.07
C ALA A 1076 43.73 -23.44 16.31
N MET A 1077 42.64 -22.84 16.81
CA MET A 1077 41.33 -22.85 16.17
C MET A 1077 41.39 -22.36 14.72
N LEU A 1078 42.07 -21.25 14.44
CA LEU A 1078 42.15 -20.70 13.07
C LEU A 1078 42.91 -21.58 12.07
N LEU A 1079 43.79 -22.45 12.54
CA LEU A 1079 44.63 -23.31 11.70
C LEU A 1079 44.08 -24.74 11.58
N ASP A 1080 43.11 -25.12 12.40
CA ASP A 1080 42.47 -26.43 12.39
C ASP A 1080 41.15 -26.40 11.58
N PRO A 1081 41.07 -27.08 10.42
CA PRO A 1081 39.85 -27.10 9.61
C PRO A 1081 38.64 -27.73 10.33
N ASP A 1082 38.88 -28.55 11.35
CA ASP A 1082 37.85 -29.24 12.13
C ASP A 1082 37.44 -28.47 13.39
N ALA A 1083 38.08 -27.34 13.70
CA ALA A 1083 37.74 -26.52 14.85
C ALA A 1083 36.30 -25.98 14.75
N ARG A 1084 35.53 -26.20 15.82
CA ARG A 1084 34.15 -25.72 15.98
C ARG A 1084 33.99 -25.16 17.39
N LEU A 1085 33.00 -24.30 17.56
CA LEU A 1085 32.55 -23.92 18.89
C LEU A 1085 32.05 -25.18 19.62
N ASN A 1086 32.41 -25.35 20.89
CA ASN A 1086 31.97 -26.52 21.63
C ASN A 1086 30.54 -26.33 22.20
N ALA A 1087 29.99 -27.41 22.78
CA ALA A 1087 28.67 -27.37 23.42
C ALA A 1087 28.60 -26.47 24.67
N SER A 1088 29.73 -26.15 25.29
CA SER A 1088 29.80 -25.19 26.40
C SER A 1088 29.81 -23.73 25.94
N GLY A 1089 29.83 -23.48 24.62
CA GLY A 1089 29.83 -22.14 24.04
C GLY A 1089 31.20 -21.46 24.01
N TYR A 1090 32.29 -22.22 24.15
CA TYR A 1090 33.66 -21.73 24.11
C TYR A 1090 34.50 -22.46 23.04
N PHE A 1091 35.50 -21.80 22.49
CA PHE A 1091 36.53 -22.45 21.68
C PHE A 1091 37.51 -23.23 22.58
N GLU A 1092 38.08 -24.31 22.06
CA GLU A 1092 39.09 -25.12 22.74
C GLU A 1092 40.17 -25.50 21.72
N ALA A 1093 41.39 -25.76 22.20
CA ALA A 1093 42.56 -26.09 21.37
C ALA A 1093 42.62 -27.56 20.94
#